data_AF-A0AAU4FEC1-F1
#
_entry.id   AF-A0AAU4FEC1-F1
#
_cell.length_a   1.000
_cell.length_b   1.000
_cell.length_c   1.000
_cell.angle_alpha   90.00
_cell.angle_beta   90.00
_cell.angle_gamma   90.00
#
_symmetry.space_group_name_H-M   'P 1'
#
loop_
_entity.id
_entity.type
_entity.pdbx_description
1 polymer ?
#
loop_
_entity_poly.entity_id
_entity_poly.type
_entity_poly.pdbx_seq_one_letter_code
_entity_poly.pdbx_strand_id
1 'polypeptide(L)'
;MAPRPPWRVAVAGTAVAALGFSAFTPFASAATTAATDYESENAAISQGVVESNHAGYSGTGFVNFDNVAGSYVEYSVNAAQAGTHTLTFRYANGTADNRPVKLIVDGGDKGTVDFPATGAWTTWQTVTATVQLTAGINKVRTTATTANGGPNADKLTDTFTAPSDSEPPSPPSNLAASNILPTAATFSWTAATDNVGIVRYEINRGGNILKTVGGTTTSATVDNLTPNTAYDISVGAYDAAGNPSQQSNVVAFTTPPSTDTTPPSVPGNLRSTGVTANSVSLAWNASTDNGGTISAYDVFQGATKVASTTSLTSTVTNLNPNTSYTFTVKARDPNGNSSAASNAVTVKTSAPGGTGGIPEYDKDITKVDLGWAVDFLPNGNALVTERDRFEILLVTPSGQKTTLGTVPGAVTTTGEGGVLGLAISPNWASDHAIYVYHTASGDNRIVKMTYDGTTLSSTSTPVLTGIAKNRYHNGGRIKFGPDGKLYATVGDAKNSDNAQNKSSLNGKILRLNADGSAPSDNPFYATGGAARYVWSYGHRNPQGLAWDSRGQLWAAEFGESSLDELNLIQKGGNFGWPSCEGTQGSCSGFIAPKKTWPTSQAGPSGVEIVNDWIYIAGVTGKQLFATQINAAGTGVGTVSTLFSGRWGRLRSVTKTPDGGLWLTSTNNDMNGGTPSVLDNVIVRLKFPAAH
;
A
#
# COMPACT_ATOMS: atom_id res chain seq x y z
N MET A 1 29.25 -0.05 80.43
CA MET A 1 27.84 0.25 80.10
C MET A 1 27.41 -0.69 79.00
N ALA A 2 26.29 -1.39 79.18
CA ALA A 2 25.68 -2.30 78.21
C ALA A 2 25.07 -1.54 77.00
N PRO A 3 24.65 -2.18 75.89
CA PRO A 3 23.56 -3.17 75.89
C PRO A 3 23.80 -4.48 75.10
N ARG A 4 22.92 -5.44 75.38
CA ARG A 4 22.82 -6.83 74.91
C ARG A 4 21.84 -6.98 73.71
N PRO A 5 21.80 -8.16 73.04
CA PRO A 5 21.42 -8.33 71.63
C PRO A 5 20.02 -8.95 71.43
N PRO A 6 19.65 -9.25 70.17
CA PRO A 6 18.94 -10.51 69.91
C PRO A 6 19.56 -11.34 68.77
N TRP A 7 19.55 -12.66 68.95
CA TRP A 7 19.67 -13.70 67.93
C TRP A 7 18.44 -14.61 68.04
N ARG A 8 17.79 -14.92 66.91
CA ARG A 8 17.23 -16.23 66.47
C ARG A 8 16.95 -16.08 64.96
N VAL A 9 17.69 -16.71 64.02
CA VAL A 9 17.86 -18.12 63.60
C VAL A 9 17.18 -18.40 62.23
N ALA A 10 18.00 -18.91 61.30
CA ALA A 10 17.79 -19.77 60.10
C ALA A 10 16.84 -19.30 58.97
N VAL A 11 17.29 -19.07 57.74
CA VAL A 11 17.92 -19.94 56.69
C VAL A 11 16.94 -20.90 56.00
N ALA A 12 16.58 -20.56 54.77
CA ALA A 12 16.45 -21.39 53.56
C ALA A 12 16.42 -20.40 52.38
N GLY A 13 17.21 -20.45 51.30
CA GLY A 13 17.88 -21.58 50.67
C GLY A 13 17.15 -21.98 49.39
N THR A 14 17.11 -21.12 48.37
CA THR A 14 16.75 -21.50 46.99
C THR A 14 17.51 -20.66 45.97
N ALA A 15 18.00 -21.35 44.94
CA ALA A 15 18.94 -20.92 43.94
C ALA A 15 18.46 -19.75 43.06
N VAL A 16 19.36 -18.80 42.79
CA VAL A 16 19.23 -17.88 41.64
C VAL A 16 19.58 -18.68 40.39
N ALA A 17 18.57 -19.22 39.73
CA ALA A 17 18.72 -19.73 38.37
C ALA A 17 18.97 -18.52 37.45
N ALA A 18 20.15 -18.47 36.83
CA ALA A 18 20.42 -17.58 35.72
C ALA A 18 19.48 -17.97 34.56
N LEU A 19 18.39 -17.21 34.39
CA LEU A 19 17.58 -17.29 33.18
C LEU A 19 18.32 -16.51 32.10
N GLY A 20 19.05 -17.25 31.26
CA GLY A 20 19.67 -16.73 30.06
C GLY A 20 18.61 -16.08 29.17
N PHE A 21 18.91 -14.88 28.69
CA PHE A 21 18.17 -14.24 27.61
C PHE A 21 18.35 -15.08 26.35
N SER A 22 17.37 -15.92 26.03
CA SER A 22 17.23 -16.50 24.70
C SER A 22 16.83 -15.36 23.75
N ALA A 23 17.81 -14.83 23.02
CA ALA A 23 17.55 -14.03 21.84
C ALA A 23 16.76 -14.89 20.85
N PHE A 24 15.48 -14.57 20.66
CA PHE A 24 14.72 -15.11 19.53
C PHE A 24 15.17 -14.36 18.28
N THR A 25 16.15 -14.92 17.57
CA THR A 25 16.35 -14.62 16.15
C THR A 25 15.19 -15.26 15.38
N PRO A 26 14.40 -14.52 14.60
CA PRO A 26 13.54 -15.16 13.62
C PRO A 26 14.47 -15.72 12.54
N PHE A 27 14.54 -17.05 12.43
CA PHE A 27 15.17 -17.70 11.29
C PHE A 27 14.41 -17.26 10.03
N ALA A 28 15.02 -16.41 9.20
CA ALA A 28 14.55 -16.17 7.85
C ALA A 28 14.80 -17.47 7.07
N SER A 29 13.73 -18.25 6.88
CA SER A 29 13.72 -19.30 5.86
C SER A 29 13.94 -18.65 4.50
N ALA A 30 14.82 -19.22 3.68
CA ALA A 30 15.04 -18.77 2.30
C ALA A 30 13.67 -18.57 1.61
N ALA A 31 13.37 -17.32 1.26
CA ALA A 31 12.12 -17.00 0.60
C ALA A 31 12.16 -17.57 -0.81
N THR A 32 11.45 -18.67 -1.04
CA THR A 32 11.13 -19.15 -2.38
C THR A 32 10.05 -18.25 -2.95
N THR A 33 10.25 -17.74 -4.18
CA THR A 33 9.20 -16.98 -4.86
C THR A 33 8.09 -17.92 -5.30
N ALA A 34 6.90 -17.38 -5.58
CA ALA A 34 5.84 -18.15 -6.23
C ALA A 34 6.33 -18.70 -7.58
N ALA A 35 6.01 -19.97 -7.85
CA ALA A 35 6.43 -20.66 -9.06
C ALA A 35 5.68 -20.11 -10.29
N THR A 36 6.35 -19.99 -11.44
CA THR A 36 5.78 -19.50 -12.70
C THR A 36 5.73 -20.62 -13.73
N ASP A 37 4.54 -20.90 -14.26
CA ASP A 37 4.34 -21.94 -15.28
C ASP A 37 4.49 -21.40 -16.71
N TYR A 38 5.14 -22.18 -17.56
CA TYR A 38 5.31 -21.97 -18.99
C TYR A 38 4.81 -23.21 -19.72
N GLU A 39 3.63 -23.11 -20.32
CA GLU A 39 3.02 -24.21 -21.08
C GLU A 39 3.85 -24.51 -22.35
N SER A 40 4.15 -25.78 -22.62
CA SER A 40 5.06 -26.18 -23.70
C SER A 40 4.48 -25.90 -25.08
N GLU A 41 3.16 -25.93 -25.24
CA GLU A 41 2.48 -25.58 -26.49
C GLU A 41 2.65 -24.12 -26.90
N ASN A 42 3.07 -23.26 -25.98
CA ASN A 42 3.35 -21.85 -26.24
C ASN A 42 4.86 -21.58 -26.48
N ALA A 43 5.70 -22.61 -26.37
CA ALA A 43 7.13 -22.50 -26.58
C ALA A 43 7.51 -22.57 -28.08
N ALA A 44 8.76 -22.21 -28.39
CA ALA A 44 9.28 -22.41 -29.75
C ALA A 44 9.64 -23.89 -29.94
N ILE A 45 9.03 -24.54 -30.94
CA ILE A 45 9.15 -25.98 -31.18
C ILE A 45 9.88 -26.22 -32.51
N SER A 46 10.74 -27.24 -32.54
CA SER A 46 11.37 -27.72 -33.77
C SER A 46 11.37 -29.24 -33.78
N GLN A 47 10.85 -29.83 -34.87
CA GLN A 47 10.70 -31.28 -35.03
C GLN A 47 9.88 -31.88 -33.88
N GLY A 48 8.65 -31.39 -33.74
CA GLY A 48 7.65 -31.82 -32.78
C GLY A 48 6.33 -31.11 -33.06
N VAL A 49 5.25 -31.61 -32.48
CA VAL A 49 3.90 -31.11 -32.71
C VAL A 49 3.15 -30.93 -31.40
N VAL A 50 2.28 -29.92 -31.35
CA VAL A 50 1.35 -29.75 -30.23
C VAL A 50 0.18 -30.72 -30.42
N GLU A 51 -0.08 -31.55 -29.42
CA GLU A 51 -1.16 -32.52 -29.41
C GLU A 51 -2.05 -32.37 -28.17
N SER A 52 -3.22 -33.00 -28.23
CA SER A 52 -4.24 -32.96 -27.18
C SER A 52 -4.92 -34.32 -26.99
N ASN A 53 -4.33 -35.40 -27.53
CA ASN A 53 -4.88 -36.75 -27.63
C ASN A 53 -4.63 -37.64 -26.38
N HIS A 54 -4.01 -37.09 -25.33
CA HIS A 54 -3.80 -37.74 -24.04
C HIS A 54 -4.42 -36.89 -22.93
N ALA A 55 -5.04 -37.51 -21.93
CA ALA A 55 -5.61 -36.74 -20.81
C ALA A 55 -4.53 -36.33 -19.79
N GLY A 56 -4.79 -35.26 -19.03
CA GLY A 56 -4.02 -34.89 -17.84
C GLY A 56 -2.92 -33.84 -18.03
N TYR A 57 -2.72 -33.31 -19.25
CA TYR A 57 -1.87 -32.15 -19.50
C TYR A 57 -2.48 -30.85 -18.92
N SER A 58 -1.67 -29.80 -18.74
CA SER A 58 -2.09 -28.44 -18.40
C SER A 58 -2.29 -27.59 -19.66
N GLY A 59 -2.94 -26.44 -19.54
CA GLY A 59 -3.19 -25.59 -20.69
C GLY A 59 -4.12 -26.22 -21.73
N THR A 60 -3.73 -26.12 -23.00
CA THR A 60 -4.52 -26.50 -24.17
C THR A 60 -3.97 -27.71 -24.92
N GLY A 61 -2.75 -28.15 -24.59
CA GLY A 61 -2.11 -29.31 -25.19
C GLY A 61 -0.77 -29.62 -24.53
N PHE A 62 0.03 -30.46 -25.20
CA PHE A 62 1.41 -30.75 -24.83
C PHE A 62 2.24 -30.90 -26.11
N VAL A 63 3.56 -30.82 -26.02
CA VAL A 63 4.45 -31.04 -27.16
C VAL A 63 4.87 -32.50 -27.24
N ASN A 64 4.50 -33.16 -28.33
CA ASN A 64 5.02 -34.45 -28.75
C ASN A 64 6.29 -34.23 -29.60
N PHE A 65 7.45 -34.66 -29.10
CA PHE A 65 8.71 -34.57 -29.84
C PHE A 65 8.74 -35.59 -30.97
N ASP A 66 9.25 -35.21 -32.14
CA ASP A 66 9.57 -36.19 -33.17
C ASP A 66 10.70 -37.11 -32.67
N ASN A 67 10.63 -38.39 -33.05
CA ASN A 67 11.64 -39.40 -32.74
C ASN A 67 12.89 -39.18 -33.60
N VAL A 68 13.65 -38.13 -33.28
CA VAL A 68 14.90 -37.75 -33.94
C VAL A 68 15.82 -37.04 -32.93
N ALA A 69 17.13 -37.24 -33.06
CA ALA A 69 18.08 -36.46 -32.29
C ALA A 69 18.06 -34.99 -32.76
N GLY A 70 18.04 -34.04 -31.83
CA GLY A 70 18.02 -32.61 -32.15
C GLY A 70 16.63 -31.98 -32.23
N SER A 71 15.53 -32.72 -32.05
CA SER A 71 14.22 -32.10 -31.78
C SER A 71 14.27 -31.30 -30.48
N TYR A 72 13.60 -30.14 -30.45
CA TYR A 72 13.69 -29.24 -29.29
C TYR A 72 12.41 -28.48 -28.96
N VAL A 73 12.32 -28.06 -27.69
CA VAL A 73 11.39 -27.06 -27.17
C VAL A 73 12.20 -25.95 -26.49
N GLU A 74 11.97 -24.69 -26.86
CA GLU A 74 12.63 -23.50 -26.30
C GLU A 74 11.60 -22.54 -25.67
N TYR A 75 11.68 -22.42 -24.34
CA TYR A 75 10.88 -21.52 -23.52
C TYR A 75 11.53 -20.14 -23.43
N SER A 76 10.71 -19.08 -23.38
CA SER A 76 11.13 -17.73 -23.00
C SER A 76 10.78 -17.49 -21.53
N VAL A 77 11.70 -17.83 -20.63
CA VAL A 77 11.50 -17.75 -19.18
C VAL A 77 11.85 -16.34 -18.69
N ASN A 78 10.87 -15.59 -18.20
CA ASN A 78 11.10 -14.26 -17.64
C ASN A 78 11.41 -14.36 -16.14
N ALA A 79 12.70 -14.39 -15.79
CA ALA A 79 13.16 -14.43 -14.41
C ALA A 79 13.07 -13.03 -13.79
N ALA A 80 12.25 -12.86 -12.76
CA ALA A 80 12.08 -11.58 -12.09
C ALA A 80 13.37 -11.08 -11.40
N GLN A 81 14.24 -12.01 -11.00
CA GLN A 81 15.53 -11.74 -10.37
C GLN A 81 16.60 -12.62 -11.00
N ALA A 82 17.86 -12.19 -10.94
CA ALA A 82 18.98 -13.03 -11.33
C ALA A 82 19.33 -13.99 -10.19
N GLY A 83 19.78 -15.19 -10.51
CA GLY A 83 20.34 -16.13 -9.55
C GLY A 83 19.92 -17.57 -9.80
N THR A 84 19.79 -18.36 -8.72
CA THR A 84 19.51 -19.79 -8.79
C THR A 84 18.02 -20.05 -8.97
N HIS A 85 17.68 -20.71 -10.06
CA HIS A 85 16.32 -21.12 -10.39
C HIS A 85 16.22 -22.64 -10.47
N THR A 86 15.13 -23.18 -9.92
CA THR A 86 14.75 -24.58 -10.11
C THR A 86 13.70 -24.65 -11.21
N LEU A 87 14.08 -25.29 -12.30
CA LEU A 87 13.22 -25.61 -13.43
C LEU A 87 12.60 -26.99 -13.21
N THR A 88 11.28 -27.05 -13.13
CA THR A 88 10.51 -28.29 -12.99
C THR A 88 9.80 -28.60 -14.30
N PHE A 89 10.23 -29.66 -14.99
CA PHE A 89 9.66 -30.10 -16.26
C PHE A 89 8.57 -31.14 -15.98
N ARG A 90 7.33 -30.86 -16.36
CA ARG A 90 6.24 -31.83 -16.34
C ARG A 90 6.18 -32.56 -17.67
N TYR A 91 6.17 -33.90 -17.64
CA TYR A 91 6.34 -34.72 -18.84
C TYR A 91 5.64 -36.08 -18.74
N ALA A 92 5.44 -36.73 -19.88
CA ALA A 92 5.04 -38.14 -19.98
C ALA A 92 5.98 -38.91 -20.93
N ASN A 93 6.35 -40.13 -20.54
CA ASN A 93 7.12 -41.06 -21.37
C ASN A 93 6.50 -42.46 -21.23
N GLY A 94 5.63 -42.81 -22.17
CA GLY A 94 4.94 -44.12 -22.17
C GLY A 94 5.81 -45.29 -22.64
N THR A 95 7.08 -45.06 -23.00
CA THR A 95 8.02 -46.13 -23.36
C THR A 95 8.79 -46.62 -22.14
N ALA A 96 9.50 -47.75 -22.27
CA ALA A 96 10.37 -48.27 -21.22
C ALA A 96 11.74 -47.57 -21.18
N ASP A 97 12.18 -47.00 -22.30
CA ASP A 97 13.50 -46.36 -22.44
C ASP A 97 13.48 -44.91 -21.96
N ASN A 98 14.58 -44.46 -21.38
CA ASN A 98 14.80 -43.05 -21.02
C ASN A 98 14.85 -42.18 -22.29
N ARG A 99 14.30 -40.96 -22.22
CA ARG A 99 14.31 -39.97 -23.31
C ARG A 99 15.06 -38.69 -22.92
N PRO A 100 16.39 -38.74 -22.79
CA PRO A 100 17.18 -37.62 -22.29
C PRO A 100 17.20 -36.43 -23.25
N VAL A 101 17.29 -35.23 -22.68
CA VAL A 101 17.48 -33.98 -23.42
C VAL A 101 18.67 -33.21 -22.87
N LYS A 102 19.36 -32.49 -23.75
CA LYS A 102 20.35 -31.49 -23.38
C LYS A 102 19.64 -30.20 -22.99
N LEU A 103 19.97 -29.65 -21.82
CA LEU A 103 19.45 -28.38 -21.32
C LEU A 103 20.42 -27.24 -21.68
N ILE A 104 19.92 -26.24 -22.38
CA ILE A 104 20.69 -25.06 -22.82
C ILE A 104 19.97 -23.82 -22.30
N VAL A 105 20.72 -22.91 -21.66
CA VAL A 105 20.21 -21.61 -21.18
C VAL A 105 21.03 -20.51 -21.82
N ASP A 106 20.36 -19.63 -22.57
CA ASP A 106 20.97 -18.51 -23.32
C ASP A 106 22.17 -18.93 -24.18
N GLY A 107 22.05 -20.10 -24.81
CA GLY A 107 23.10 -20.71 -25.63
C GLY A 107 24.18 -21.47 -24.85
N GLY A 108 24.21 -21.38 -23.52
CA GLY A 108 25.13 -22.12 -22.65
C GLY A 108 24.60 -23.50 -22.26
N ASP A 109 25.44 -24.53 -22.45
CA ASP A 109 25.15 -25.91 -22.06
C ASP A 109 25.09 -26.07 -20.52
N LYS A 110 24.01 -26.66 -20.01
CA LYS A 110 23.77 -26.92 -18.58
C LYS A 110 23.72 -28.43 -18.25
N GLY A 111 24.08 -29.29 -19.20
CA GLY A 111 24.09 -30.74 -19.04
C GLY A 111 22.85 -31.44 -19.60
N THR A 112 22.68 -32.70 -19.21
CA THR A 112 21.58 -33.57 -19.68
C THR A 112 20.56 -33.77 -18.56
N VAL A 113 19.28 -33.69 -18.91
CA VAL A 113 18.15 -34.03 -18.04
C VAL A 113 17.51 -35.32 -18.55
N ASP A 114 17.41 -36.31 -17.67
CA ASP A 114 16.78 -37.59 -17.96
C ASP A 114 15.26 -37.53 -17.79
N PHE A 115 14.55 -38.23 -18.66
CA PHE A 115 13.10 -38.37 -18.66
C PHE A 115 12.73 -39.86 -18.69
N PRO A 116 12.82 -40.56 -17.55
CA PRO A 116 12.54 -41.99 -17.46
C PRO A 116 11.08 -42.33 -17.75
N ALA A 117 10.81 -43.61 -17.98
CA ALA A 117 9.48 -44.15 -18.20
C ALA A 117 8.48 -43.71 -17.12
N THR A 118 7.36 -43.13 -17.53
CA THR A 118 6.22 -42.81 -16.64
C THR A 118 5.16 -43.91 -16.62
N GLY A 119 5.33 -44.95 -17.45
CA GLY A 119 4.48 -46.14 -17.53
C GLY A 119 3.31 -46.03 -18.51
N ALA A 120 2.81 -44.81 -18.78
CA ALA A 120 1.81 -44.56 -19.82
C ALA A 120 1.89 -43.11 -20.31
N TRP A 121 1.45 -42.86 -21.55
CA TRP A 121 1.41 -41.50 -22.13
C TRP A 121 0.38 -40.56 -21.48
N THR A 122 -0.50 -41.09 -20.63
CA THR A 122 -1.45 -40.33 -19.79
C THR A 122 -0.95 -40.13 -18.36
N THR A 123 0.21 -40.69 -18.01
CA THR A 123 0.82 -40.54 -16.68
C THR A 123 1.89 -39.47 -16.74
N TRP A 124 1.61 -38.34 -16.09
CA TRP A 124 2.48 -37.17 -16.05
C TRP A 124 3.31 -37.16 -14.76
N GLN A 125 4.63 -37.00 -14.90
CA GLN A 125 5.58 -36.86 -13.80
C GLN A 125 6.39 -35.58 -13.95
N THR A 126 7.21 -35.26 -12.95
CA THR A 126 8.10 -34.10 -12.97
C THR A 126 9.55 -34.49 -12.76
N VAL A 127 10.45 -33.86 -13.51
CA VAL A 127 11.90 -33.87 -13.24
C VAL A 127 12.37 -32.44 -13.05
N THR A 128 13.41 -32.23 -12.24
CA THR A 128 13.94 -30.89 -11.96
C THR A 128 15.38 -30.72 -12.44
N ALA A 129 15.72 -29.49 -12.81
CA ALA A 129 17.10 -29.05 -13.03
C ALA A 129 17.31 -27.69 -12.38
N THR A 130 18.49 -27.45 -11.83
CA THR A 130 18.84 -26.14 -11.26
C THR A 130 19.75 -25.39 -12.23
N VAL A 131 19.42 -24.14 -12.54
CA VAL A 131 20.19 -23.29 -13.46
C VAL A 131 20.39 -21.89 -12.88
N GLN A 132 21.40 -21.18 -13.38
CA GLN A 132 21.53 -19.74 -13.14
C GLN A 132 20.81 -18.99 -14.26
N LEU A 133 19.85 -18.14 -13.90
CA LEU A 133 19.19 -17.23 -14.83
C LEU A 133 19.62 -15.78 -14.55
N THR A 134 19.64 -14.97 -15.58
CA THR A 134 19.77 -13.51 -15.47
C THR A 134 18.39 -12.87 -15.27
N ALA A 135 18.32 -11.69 -14.65
CA ALA A 135 17.05 -10.98 -14.54
C ALA A 135 16.55 -10.58 -15.94
N GLY A 136 15.26 -10.83 -16.22
CA GLY A 136 14.64 -10.64 -17.51
C GLY A 136 14.42 -11.96 -18.27
N ILE A 137 14.27 -11.88 -19.59
CA ILE A 137 13.94 -13.02 -20.44
C ILE A 137 15.20 -13.86 -20.71
N ASN A 138 15.16 -15.13 -20.32
CA ASN A 138 16.18 -16.15 -20.60
C ASN A 138 15.58 -17.20 -21.55
N LYS A 139 16.38 -17.67 -22.51
CA LYS A 139 16.02 -18.75 -23.42
C LYS A 139 16.41 -20.09 -22.83
N VAL A 140 15.42 -20.88 -22.43
CA VAL A 140 15.62 -22.23 -21.87
C VAL A 140 15.23 -23.25 -22.92
N ARG A 141 16.17 -24.03 -23.45
CA ARG A 141 15.95 -25.03 -24.49
C ARG A 141 16.24 -26.44 -24.00
N THR A 142 15.33 -27.37 -24.26
CA THR A 142 15.53 -28.82 -24.12
C THR A 142 15.68 -29.44 -25.50
N THR A 143 16.80 -30.12 -25.78
CA THR A 143 17.10 -30.73 -27.09
C THR A 143 17.32 -32.23 -26.96
N ALA A 144 16.53 -33.06 -27.64
CA ALA A 144 16.67 -34.51 -27.61
C ALA A 144 18.06 -34.98 -28.03
N THR A 145 18.66 -35.89 -27.26
CA THR A 145 20.04 -36.37 -27.52
C THR A 145 20.10 -37.71 -28.24
N THR A 146 18.96 -38.39 -28.43
CA THR A 146 18.89 -39.72 -29.04
C THR A 146 17.92 -39.76 -30.22
N ALA A 147 18.01 -40.80 -31.04
CA ALA A 147 17.08 -41.03 -32.15
C ALA A 147 15.63 -41.29 -31.70
N ASN A 148 15.38 -41.50 -30.41
CA ASN A 148 14.04 -41.69 -29.87
C ASN A 148 13.32 -40.37 -29.53
N GLY A 149 13.95 -39.21 -29.76
CA GLY A 149 13.35 -37.91 -29.46
C GLY A 149 13.27 -37.62 -27.94
N GLY A 150 12.58 -36.53 -27.61
CA GLY A 150 12.26 -36.14 -26.24
C GLY A 150 10.98 -36.82 -25.71
N PRO A 151 10.64 -36.63 -24.42
CA PRO A 151 9.34 -37.05 -23.87
C PRO A 151 8.20 -36.18 -24.43
N ASN A 152 6.95 -36.53 -24.11
CA ASN A 152 5.86 -35.57 -24.23
C ASN A 152 6.06 -34.50 -23.16
N ALA A 153 6.26 -33.24 -23.57
CA ALA A 153 6.48 -32.10 -22.68
C ALA A 153 5.20 -31.32 -22.46
N ASP A 154 4.78 -31.20 -21.22
CA ASP A 154 3.53 -30.52 -20.83
C ASP A 154 3.81 -29.08 -20.45
N LYS A 155 4.55 -28.85 -19.38
CA LYS A 155 4.96 -27.50 -18.97
C LYS A 155 6.32 -27.46 -18.30
N LEU A 156 6.90 -26.27 -18.26
CA LEU A 156 8.03 -25.91 -17.45
C LEU A 156 7.59 -24.97 -16.33
N THR A 157 7.89 -25.30 -15.08
CA THR A 157 7.67 -24.42 -13.93
C THR A 157 9.01 -23.86 -13.45
N ASP A 158 9.14 -22.54 -13.39
CA ASP A 158 10.30 -21.84 -12.83
C ASP A 158 10.05 -21.45 -11.37
N THR A 159 11.00 -21.71 -10.48
CA THR A 159 10.98 -21.26 -9.07
C THR A 159 12.32 -20.64 -8.71
N PHE A 160 12.32 -19.35 -8.34
CA PHE A 160 13.53 -18.69 -7.83
C PHE A 160 13.76 -19.01 -6.36
N THR A 161 15.00 -19.36 -6.02
CA THR A 161 15.46 -19.50 -4.65
C THR A 161 16.45 -18.38 -4.35
N ALA A 162 16.02 -17.40 -3.54
CA ALA A 162 16.93 -16.35 -3.09
C ALA A 162 18.05 -16.95 -2.23
N PRO A 163 19.31 -16.47 -2.33
CA PRO A 163 20.31 -16.79 -1.33
C PRO A 163 19.83 -16.27 0.02
N SER A 164 19.78 -17.13 1.04
CA SER A 164 19.46 -16.72 2.40
C SER A 164 20.62 -15.96 2.99
N ASP A 165 20.42 -14.67 3.30
CA ASP A 165 21.29 -13.92 4.16
C ASP A 165 20.51 -13.35 5.34
N SER A 166 20.86 -13.83 6.53
CA SER A 166 20.25 -13.46 7.80
C SER A 166 21.25 -12.88 8.78
N GLU A 167 22.49 -12.67 8.34
CA GLU A 167 23.53 -12.10 9.19
C GLU A 167 23.51 -10.58 9.01
N PRO A 168 23.23 -9.79 10.06
CA PRO A 168 23.31 -8.35 9.94
C PRO A 168 24.76 -7.89 9.83
N PRO A 169 25.04 -6.79 9.12
CA PRO A 169 26.38 -6.24 9.04
C PRO A 169 26.97 -5.90 10.41
N SER A 170 28.31 -5.92 10.51
CA SER A 170 29.01 -5.37 11.66
C SER A 170 28.78 -3.85 11.77
N PRO A 171 28.79 -3.26 12.98
CA PRO A 171 28.65 -1.81 13.10
C PRO A 171 29.83 -1.09 12.43
N PRO A 172 29.57 -0.01 11.66
CA PRO A 172 30.63 0.90 11.26
C PRO A 172 31.39 1.40 12.48
N SER A 173 32.71 1.59 12.38
CA SER A 173 33.54 2.00 13.51
C SER A 173 34.35 3.25 13.21
N ASN A 174 34.99 3.83 14.22
CA ASN A 174 35.85 5.02 14.09
C ASN A 174 35.16 6.20 13.38
N LEU A 175 33.86 6.41 13.65
CA LEU A 175 33.17 7.58 13.14
C LEU A 175 33.86 8.83 13.69
N ALA A 176 34.22 9.75 12.80
CA ALA A 176 34.83 11.03 13.11
C ALA A 176 34.19 12.14 12.27
N ALA A 177 34.07 13.34 12.85
CA ALA A 177 33.66 14.55 12.15
C ALA A 177 34.88 15.42 11.82
N SER A 178 34.86 16.03 10.64
CA SER A 178 35.87 16.96 10.13
C SER A 178 35.20 18.03 9.28
N ASN A 179 35.97 19.05 8.85
CA ASN A 179 35.46 20.16 8.03
C ASN A 179 34.15 20.73 8.57
N ILE A 180 34.11 21.00 9.87
CA ILE A 180 32.92 21.51 10.54
C ILE A 180 32.75 22.98 10.14
N LEU A 181 31.83 23.22 9.23
CA LEU A 181 31.39 24.51 8.76
C LEU A 181 30.10 24.93 9.51
N PRO A 182 29.69 26.21 9.43
CA PRO A 182 28.45 26.63 10.06
C PRO A 182 27.23 25.79 9.62
N THR A 183 27.24 25.27 8.40
CA THR A 183 26.07 24.61 7.78
C THR A 183 26.37 23.25 7.18
N ALA A 184 27.57 22.71 7.41
CA ALA A 184 27.96 21.40 6.91
C ALA A 184 29.04 20.75 7.79
N ALA A 185 29.12 19.44 7.78
CA ALA A 185 30.24 18.70 8.38
C ALA A 185 30.50 17.41 7.60
N THR A 186 31.77 17.03 7.47
CA THR A 186 32.18 15.77 6.83
C THR A 186 32.35 14.68 7.87
N PHE A 187 31.68 13.55 7.66
CA PHE A 187 31.78 12.37 8.51
C PHE A 187 32.53 11.27 7.78
N SER A 188 33.51 10.67 8.43
CA SER A 188 34.25 9.52 7.93
C SER A 188 34.21 8.39 8.94
N TRP A 189 34.12 7.14 8.47
CA TRP A 189 34.07 5.95 9.29
C TRP A 189 34.87 4.81 8.66
N THR A 190 35.19 3.80 9.46
CA THR A 190 35.68 2.51 8.98
C THR A 190 34.50 1.66 8.51
N ALA A 191 34.65 1.03 7.35
CA ALA A 191 33.60 0.22 6.74
C ALA A 191 33.10 -0.91 7.66
N ALA A 192 31.80 -1.17 7.58
CA ALA A 192 31.20 -2.40 8.08
C ALA A 192 31.62 -3.58 7.18
N THR A 193 31.54 -4.78 7.75
CA THR A 193 31.75 -6.05 7.06
C THR A 193 30.50 -6.88 7.16
N ASP A 194 30.24 -7.65 6.12
CA ASP A 194 29.09 -8.52 6.02
C ASP A 194 29.44 -9.73 5.14
N ASN A 195 28.71 -10.83 5.29
CA ASN A 195 28.94 -12.09 4.57
C ASN A 195 28.48 -12.02 3.09
N VAL A 196 27.51 -11.18 2.75
CA VAL A 196 27.00 -10.97 1.38
C VAL A 196 27.29 -9.55 0.88
N GLY A 197 27.49 -8.61 1.80
CA GLY A 197 28.09 -7.30 1.53
C GLY A 197 27.16 -6.14 1.83
N ILE A 198 27.78 -4.98 2.05
CA ILE A 198 27.07 -3.74 2.40
C ILE A 198 26.56 -3.06 1.13
N VAL A 199 25.27 -2.70 1.11
CA VAL A 199 24.69 -1.93 -0.01
C VAL A 199 24.59 -0.44 0.29
N ARG A 200 24.51 -0.02 1.56
CA ARG A 200 24.42 1.39 1.95
C ARG A 200 24.80 1.68 3.41
N TYR A 201 25.13 2.94 3.68
CA TYR A 201 25.24 3.52 5.02
C TYR A 201 24.22 4.66 5.21
N GLU A 202 23.75 4.84 6.44
CA GLU A 202 22.92 5.97 6.86
C GLU A 202 23.61 6.77 7.96
N ILE A 203 23.75 8.08 7.76
CA ILE A 203 24.22 9.04 8.76
C ILE A 203 23.01 9.57 9.51
N ASN A 204 22.97 9.40 10.83
CA ASN A 204 21.80 9.59 11.65
C ASN A 204 22.02 10.59 12.79
N ARG A 205 20.96 11.28 13.21
CA ARG A 205 20.87 12.07 14.45
C ARG A 205 19.61 11.70 15.23
N GLY A 206 19.77 11.14 16.43
CA GLY A 206 18.62 10.78 17.28
C GLY A 206 17.58 9.88 16.60
N GLY A 207 18.02 8.99 15.71
CA GLY A 207 17.15 8.11 14.92
C GLY A 207 16.61 8.70 13.60
N ASN A 208 16.92 9.96 13.27
CA ASN A 208 16.58 10.56 11.98
C ASN A 208 17.75 10.47 10.99
N ILE A 209 17.48 10.01 9.78
CA ILE A 209 18.47 9.95 8.69
C ILE A 209 18.71 11.36 8.16
N LEU A 210 19.97 11.79 8.20
CA LEU A 210 20.42 13.05 7.60
C LEU A 210 20.94 12.83 6.17
N LYS A 211 21.58 11.69 5.90
CA LYS A 211 22.12 11.34 4.58
C LYS A 211 22.31 9.84 4.42
N THR A 212 22.06 9.34 3.21
CA THR A 212 22.32 7.95 2.82
C THR A 212 23.39 7.92 1.72
N VAL A 213 24.33 6.99 1.81
CA VAL A 213 25.39 6.77 0.81
C VAL A 213 25.53 5.30 0.47
N GLY A 214 26.13 4.98 -0.69
CA GLY A 214 26.33 3.59 -1.11
C GLY A 214 27.29 2.82 -0.21
N GLY A 215 27.20 1.48 -0.20
CA GLY A 215 27.93 0.61 0.72
C GLY A 215 29.45 0.57 0.57
N THR A 216 29.99 1.15 -0.51
CA THR A 216 31.42 1.36 -0.71
C THR A 216 31.92 2.72 -0.21
N THR A 217 31.00 3.61 0.21
CA THR A 217 31.34 4.96 0.67
C THR A 217 31.59 4.97 2.17
N THR A 218 32.76 5.46 2.58
CA THR A 218 33.17 5.54 4.00
C THR A 218 33.38 6.97 4.49
N SER A 219 33.02 7.96 3.67
CA SER A 219 33.06 9.37 4.03
C SER A 219 31.99 10.16 3.26
N ALA A 220 31.27 11.04 3.94
CA ALA A 220 30.32 11.94 3.31
C ALA A 220 30.10 13.23 4.10
N THR A 221 29.88 14.32 3.38
CA THR A 221 29.45 15.61 3.95
C THR A 221 27.95 15.64 4.12
N VAL A 222 27.49 15.98 5.32
CA VAL A 222 26.09 16.36 5.57
C VAL A 222 26.01 17.88 5.49
N ASP A 223 25.17 18.36 4.58
CA ASP A 223 24.89 19.78 4.37
C ASP A 223 23.60 20.19 5.08
N ASN A 224 23.25 21.48 5.03
CA ASN A 224 22.05 22.06 5.65
C ASN A 224 21.97 21.86 7.19
N LEU A 225 23.11 21.82 7.86
CA LEU A 225 23.17 21.94 9.32
C LEU A 225 22.82 23.38 9.74
N THR A 226 22.30 23.52 10.96
CA THR A 226 22.02 24.82 11.57
C THR A 226 23.31 25.38 12.19
N PRO A 227 23.70 26.63 11.92
CA PRO A 227 24.82 27.28 12.60
C PRO A 227 24.67 27.32 14.12
N ASN A 228 25.81 27.36 14.83
CA ASN A 228 25.87 27.46 16.28
C ASN A 228 25.00 26.41 17.02
N THR A 229 24.91 25.19 16.48
CA THR A 229 24.03 24.14 16.98
C THR A 229 24.83 22.87 17.30
N ALA A 230 24.53 22.27 18.45
CA ALA A 230 25.13 21.02 18.88
C ALA A 230 24.47 19.82 18.18
N TYR A 231 25.31 18.90 17.69
CA TYR A 231 24.93 17.68 16.98
C TYR A 231 25.58 16.46 17.61
N ASP A 232 24.85 15.34 17.52
CA ASP A 232 25.22 14.00 17.97
C ASP A 232 24.94 13.00 16.85
N ILE A 233 25.99 12.57 16.14
CA ILE A 233 25.87 11.81 14.90
C ILE A 233 26.35 10.37 15.07
N SER A 234 25.62 9.43 14.49
CA SER A 234 26.01 8.02 14.34
C SER A 234 25.84 7.55 12.88
N VAL A 235 26.45 6.42 12.52
CA VAL A 235 26.28 5.79 11.20
C VAL A 235 25.87 4.33 11.36
N GLY A 236 24.90 3.89 10.57
CA GLY A 236 24.49 2.48 10.44
C GLY A 236 24.74 1.93 9.04
N ALA A 237 24.93 0.62 8.91
CA ALA A 237 25.10 -0.09 7.65
C ALA A 237 23.92 -1.01 7.37
N TYR A 238 23.68 -1.29 6.08
CA TYR A 238 22.65 -2.21 5.61
C TYR A 238 23.21 -3.09 4.49
N ASP A 239 22.88 -4.37 4.51
CA ASP A 239 23.19 -5.34 3.45
C ASP A 239 22.10 -5.40 2.37
N ALA A 240 22.30 -6.28 1.39
CA ALA A 240 21.37 -6.51 0.28
C ALA A 240 20.06 -7.21 0.70
N ALA A 241 20.06 -7.94 1.82
CA ALA A 241 18.88 -8.55 2.41
C ALA A 241 18.05 -7.56 3.27
N GLY A 242 18.60 -6.37 3.52
CA GLY A 242 17.98 -5.30 4.29
C GLY A 242 18.21 -5.41 5.80
N ASN A 243 19.14 -6.26 6.26
CA ASN A 243 19.45 -6.36 7.68
C ASN A 243 20.23 -5.11 8.14
N PRO A 244 19.81 -4.44 9.23
CA PRO A 244 20.53 -3.29 9.78
C PRO A 244 21.66 -3.70 10.73
N SER A 245 22.79 -3.01 10.66
CA SER A 245 23.84 -3.11 11.69
C SER A 245 23.44 -2.45 13.00
N GLN A 246 24.19 -2.71 14.07
CA GLN A 246 24.24 -1.76 15.19
C GLN A 246 24.84 -0.41 14.72
N GLN A 247 24.49 0.68 15.39
CA GLN A 247 25.05 2.01 15.09
C GLN A 247 26.52 2.09 15.52
N SER A 248 27.30 2.94 14.84
CA SER A 248 28.66 3.29 15.22
C SER A 248 28.75 3.98 16.59
N ASN A 249 29.98 4.33 17.01
CA ASN A 249 30.16 5.34 18.05
C ASN A 249 29.47 6.66 17.65
N VAL A 250 29.05 7.43 18.67
CA VAL A 250 28.45 8.76 18.46
C VAL A 250 29.56 9.81 18.45
N VAL A 251 29.51 10.73 17.47
CA VAL A 251 30.36 11.92 17.44
C VAL A 251 29.52 13.14 17.81
N ALA A 252 29.91 13.79 18.91
CA ALA A 252 29.34 15.06 19.33
C ALA A 252 30.20 16.22 18.82
N PHE A 253 29.57 17.23 18.22
CA PHE A 253 30.25 18.47 17.81
C PHE A 253 29.27 19.65 17.82
N THR A 254 29.76 20.87 17.65
CA THR A 254 28.94 22.07 17.48
C THR A 254 29.37 22.78 16.21
N THR A 255 28.43 23.10 15.33
CA THR A 255 28.71 23.93 14.16
C THR A 255 29.11 25.33 14.62
N PRO A 256 30.11 25.98 14.01
CA PRO A 256 30.43 27.36 14.34
C PRO A 256 29.27 28.30 13.96
N PRO A 257 29.20 29.51 14.55
CA PRO A 257 28.30 30.56 14.08
C PRO A 257 28.58 30.92 12.62
N SER A 258 27.55 31.29 11.87
CA SER A 258 27.74 31.84 10.53
C SER A 258 28.07 33.32 10.57
N THR A 259 28.85 33.76 9.59
CA THR A 259 29.07 35.18 9.28
C THR A 259 28.26 35.64 8.07
N ASP A 260 27.57 34.72 7.40
CA ASP A 260 26.75 35.05 6.24
C ASP A 260 25.42 35.67 6.66
N THR A 261 25.24 36.91 6.23
CA THR A 261 24.07 37.75 6.47
C THR A 261 23.40 38.16 5.17
N THR A 262 23.88 37.66 4.03
CA THR A 262 23.37 38.02 2.71
C THR A 262 22.17 37.14 2.39
N PRO A 263 20.99 37.70 2.10
CA PRO A 263 19.87 36.89 1.66
C PRO A 263 20.10 36.28 0.27
N PRO A 264 19.54 35.09 0.00
CA PRO A 264 19.50 34.53 -1.35
C PRO A 264 18.84 35.47 -2.37
N SER A 265 19.11 35.23 -3.66
CA SER A 265 18.36 35.88 -4.73
C SER A 265 16.88 35.49 -4.72
N VAL A 266 16.02 36.37 -5.20
CA VAL A 266 14.56 36.17 -5.22
C VAL A 266 14.21 35.02 -6.16
N PRO A 267 13.35 34.06 -5.75
CA PRO A 267 12.87 33.01 -6.65
C PRO A 267 12.22 33.61 -7.90
N GLY A 268 12.70 33.22 -9.09
CA GLY A 268 12.23 33.77 -10.35
C GLY A 268 10.97 33.08 -10.89
N ASN A 269 10.19 33.75 -11.72
CA ASN A 269 9.09 33.15 -12.52
C ASN A 269 8.13 32.25 -11.72
N LEU A 270 7.66 32.73 -10.56
CA LEU A 270 6.58 32.04 -9.85
C LEU A 270 5.34 32.02 -10.76
N ARG A 271 4.78 30.83 -10.97
CA ARG A 271 3.60 30.62 -11.81
C ARG A 271 2.73 29.49 -11.24
N SER A 272 1.43 29.58 -11.52
CA SER A 272 0.50 28.47 -11.28
C SER A 272 0.66 27.43 -12.40
N THR A 273 0.75 26.16 -12.03
CA THR A 273 0.85 25.02 -12.96
C THR A 273 -0.42 24.17 -12.97
N GLY A 274 -1.30 24.33 -11.98
CA GLY A 274 -2.57 23.60 -11.89
C GLY A 274 -3.51 24.24 -10.89
N VAL A 275 -4.81 24.19 -11.18
CA VAL A 275 -5.85 24.77 -10.32
C VAL A 275 -7.01 23.80 -10.23
N THR A 276 -7.41 23.46 -9.02
CA THR A 276 -8.62 22.69 -8.75
C THR A 276 -9.61 23.53 -7.94
N ALA A 277 -10.72 22.93 -7.54
CA ALA A 277 -11.66 23.58 -6.63
C ALA A 277 -11.07 23.81 -5.22
N ASN A 278 -10.06 23.06 -4.80
CA ASN A 278 -9.53 23.13 -3.43
C ASN A 278 -8.00 23.11 -3.35
N SER A 279 -7.31 23.26 -4.48
CA SER A 279 -5.86 23.31 -4.52
C SER A 279 -5.32 24.17 -5.65
N VAL A 280 -4.10 24.67 -5.46
CA VAL A 280 -3.31 25.38 -6.46
C VAL A 280 -1.89 24.81 -6.46
N SER A 281 -1.43 24.34 -7.62
CA SER A 281 -0.05 23.91 -7.85
C SER A 281 0.78 25.06 -8.40
N LEU A 282 1.98 25.23 -7.87
CA LEU A 282 2.90 26.32 -8.14
C LEU A 282 4.26 25.77 -8.59
N ALA A 283 4.94 26.52 -9.45
CA ALA A 283 6.34 26.28 -9.84
C ALA A 283 7.10 27.60 -9.95
N TRP A 284 8.40 27.58 -9.69
CA TRP A 284 9.30 28.73 -9.80
C TRP A 284 10.69 28.30 -10.29
N ASN A 285 11.54 29.27 -10.59
CA ASN A 285 12.94 29.07 -10.95
C ASN A 285 13.80 29.15 -9.69
N ALA A 286 14.90 28.41 -9.69
CA ALA A 286 15.81 28.35 -8.56
C ALA A 286 16.42 29.73 -8.21
N SER A 287 16.58 29.97 -6.91
CA SER A 287 17.42 31.03 -6.37
C SER A 287 18.88 30.60 -6.34
N THR A 288 19.74 31.60 -6.24
CA THR A 288 21.18 31.47 -6.02
C THR A 288 21.56 32.19 -4.74
N ASP A 289 22.67 31.81 -4.15
CA ASP A 289 23.23 32.44 -2.96
C ASP A 289 24.72 32.74 -3.18
N ASN A 290 25.33 33.60 -2.35
CA ASN A 290 26.67 34.20 -2.54
C ASN A 290 27.86 33.21 -2.40
N GLY A 291 27.73 32.00 -2.93
CA GLY A 291 28.64 30.87 -2.72
C GLY A 291 28.03 29.77 -1.85
N GLY A 292 26.86 30.01 -1.25
CA GLY A 292 26.07 29.04 -0.48
C GLY A 292 25.05 28.25 -1.31
N THR A 293 24.30 27.39 -0.61
CA THR A 293 23.18 26.62 -1.16
C THR A 293 21.84 27.19 -0.69
N ILE A 294 20.75 26.83 -1.36
CA ILE A 294 19.39 27.15 -0.87
C ILE A 294 18.93 26.00 0.02
N SER A 295 18.57 26.29 1.28
CA SER A 295 18.09 25.27 2.22
C SER A 295 16.62 24.93 1.98
N ALA A 296 15.80 25.91 1.60
CA ALA A 296 14.37 25.72 1.33
C ALA A 296 13.74 26.92 0.60
N TYR A 297 12.56 26.69 0.06
CA TYR A 297 11.60 27.68 -0.42
C TYR A 297 10.36 27.67 0.45
N ASP A 298 10.03 28.82 1.01
CA ASP A 298 8.83 29.05 1.80
C ASP A 298 7.73 29.62 0.91
N VAL A 299 6.58 28.93 0.86
CA VAL A 299 5.40 29.36 0.10
C VAL A 299 4.44 30.09 1.03
N PHE A 300 4.01 31.27 0.62
CA PHE A 300 3.10 32.12 1.37
C PHE A 300 1.78 32.29 0.63
N GLN A 301 0.67 32.20 1.36
CA GLN A 301 -0.67 32.60 0.95
C GLN A 301 -0.98 33.93 1.64
N GLY A 302 -0.98 35.04 0.89
CA GLY A 302 -0.96 36.37 1.49
C GLY A 302 0.26 36.53 2.40
N ALA A 303 0.04 36.83 3.69
CA ALA A 303 1.11 36.95 4.69
C ALA A 303 1.44 35.62 5.41
N THR A 304 0.61 34.59 5.25
CA THR A 304 0.75 33.33 6.00
C THR A 304 1.61 32.34 5.25
N LYS A 305 2.66 31.81 5.89
CA LYS A 305 3.43 30.68 5.35
C LYS A 305 2.57 29.41 5.35
N VAL A 306 2.35 28.81 4.19
CA VAL A 306 1.50 27.62 4.01
C VAL A 306 2.29 26.36 3.65
N ALA A 307 3.53 26.49 3.16
CA ALA A 307 4.41 25.35 2.90
C ALA A 307 5.89 25.74 2.98
N SER A 308 6.76 24.72 3.09
CA SER A 308 8.22 24.81 3.01
C SER A 308 8.72 23.60 2.24
N THR A 309 9.54 23.78 1.20
CA THR A 309 10.01 22.68 0.34
C THR A 309 11.42 22.93 -0.19
N THR A 310 12.16 21.86 -0.50
CA THR A 310 13.45 21.95 -1.23
C THR A 310 13.26 21.86 -2.74
N SER A 311 12.08 21.43 -3.21
CA SER A 311 11.73 21.37 -4.63
C SER A 311 11.38 22.75 -5.19
N LEU A 312 11.44 22.89 -6.52
CA LEU A 312 11.02 24.10 -7.24
C LEU A 312 9.51 24.15 -7.55
N THR A 313 8.73 23.32 -6.85
CA THR A 313 7.29 23.17 -7.00
C THR A 313 6.62 22.96 -5.64
N SER A 314 5.36 23.35 -5.53
CA SER A 314 4.53 23.08 -4.34
C SER A 314 3.04 23.12 -4.70
N THR A 315 2.24 22.30 -4.04
CA THR A 315 0.77 22.34 -4.17
C THR A 315 0.16 22.73 -2.84
N VAL A 316 -0.58 23.84 -2.83
CA VAL A 316 -1.35 24.29 -1.66
C VAL A 316 -2.74 23.70 -1.76
N THR A 317 -3.17 22.93 -0.76
CA THR A 317 -4.46 22.23 -0.69
C THR A 317 -5.38 22.87 0.35
N ASN A 318 -6.58 22.30 0.56
CA ASN A 318 -7.58 22.77 1.52
C ASN A 318 -8.01 24.24 1.30
N LEU A 319 -7.94 24.69 0.06
CA LEU A 319 -8.41 26.01 -0.34
C LEU A 319 -9.93 25.98 -0.51
N ASN A 320 -10.58 27.10 -0.22
CA ASN A 320 -12.00 27.26 -0.48
C ASN A 320 -12.23 27.34 -2.00
N PRO A 321 -13.26 26.67 -2.54
CA PRO A 321 -13.63 26.80 -3.94
C PRO A 321 -14.06 28.20 -4.34
N ASN A 322 -13.95 28.49 -5.64
CA ASN A 322 -14.34 29.77 -6.24
C ASN A 322 -13.74 31.01 -5.54
N THR A 323 -12.58 30.84 -4.89
CA THR A 323 -11.95 31.85 -4.03
C THR A 323 -10.60 32.23 -4.63
N SER A 324 -10.34 33.54 -4.70
CA SER A 324 -9.06 34.05 -5.17
C SER A 324 -8.02 33.99 -4.05
N TYR A 325 -6.89 33.37 -4.34
CA TYR A 325 -5.73 33.29 -3.47
C TYR A 325 -4.53 33.92 -4.16
N THR A 326 -3.70 34.62 -3.38
CA THR A 326 -2.45 35.20 -3.87
C THR A 326 -1.28 34.50 -3.19
N PHE A 327 -0.36 33.99 -4.00
CA PHE A 327 0.83 33.27 -3.55
C PHE A 327 2.12 34.01 -3.88
N THR A 328 3.08 33.91 -2.97
CA THR A 328 4.48 34.33 -3.16
C THR A 328 5.41 33.28 -2.59
N VAL A 329 6.65 33.23 -3.07
CA VAL A 329 7.68 32.30 -2.58
C VAL A 329 8.90 33.10 -2.15
N LYS A 330 9.55 32.68 -1.05
CA LYS A 330 10.86 33.18 -0.61
C LYS A 330 11.83 32.02 -0.52
N ALA A 331 13.03 32.17 -1.07
CA ALA A 331 14.15 31.30 -0.76
C ALA A 331 14.74 31.64 0.62
N ARG A 332 15.27 30.62 1.28
CA ARG A 332 16.05 30.71 2.51
C ARG A 332 17.34 29.88 2.35
N ASP A 333 18.46 30.41 2.84
CA ASP A 333 19.72 29.68 2.91
C ASP A 333 19.84 28.83 4.20
N PRO A 334 20.87 27.99 4.36
CA PRO A 334 21.10 27.26 5.60
C PRO A 334 21.44 28.15 6.81
N ASN A 335 21.77 29.42 6.56
CA ASN A 335 22.13 30.41 7.58
C ASN A 335 20.93 31.15 8.16
N GLY A 336 19.75 30.94 7.59
CA GLY A 336 18.48 31.53 8.00
C GLY A 336 18.14 32.85 7.31
N ASN A 337 18.98 33.35 6.40
CA ASN A 337 18.67 34.56 5.65
C ASN A 337 17.57 34.24 4.62
N SER A 338 16.61 35.16 4.48
CA SER A 338 15.46 34.98 3.59
C SER A 338 15.43 36.07 2.53
N SER A 339 15.34 35.64 1.27
CA SER A 339 15.15 36.54 0.13
C SER A 339 13.90 37.41 0.25
N ALA A 340 13.84 38.47 -0.56
CA ALA A 340 12.56 39.15 -0.81
C ALA A 340 11.54 38.19 -1.48
N ALA A 341 10.26 38.51 -1.39
CA ALA A 341 9.21 37.71 -2.03
C ALA A 341 9.33 37.73 -3.56
N SER A 342 9.04 36.60 -4.20
CA SER A 342 8.87 36.50 -5.66
C SER A 342 7.77 37.42 -6.19
N ASN A 343 7.60 37.44 -7.52
CA ASN A 343 6.36 37.95 -8.09
C ASN A 343 5.15 37.24 -7.47
N ALA A 344 4.05 37.98 -7.28
CA ALA A 344 2.83 37.41 -6.76
C ALA A 344 2.04 36.72 -7.88
N VAL A 345 1.48 35.55 -7.58
CA VAL A 345 0.55 34.83 -8.47
C VAL A 345 -0.81 34.80 -7.80
N THR A 346 -1.79 35.46 -8.42
CA THR A 346 -3.18 35.37 -7.98
C THR A 346 -3.92 34.35 -8.82
N VAL A 347 -4.47 33.34 -8.16
CA VAL A 347 -5.22 32.25 -8.77
C VAL A 347 -6.58 32.18 -8.11
N LYS A 348 -7.63 32.08 -8.91
CA LYS A 348 -8.95 31.76 -8.40
C LYS A 348 -9.13 30.24 -8.47
N THR A 349 -9.33 29.59 -7.34
CA THR A 349 -9.70 28.18 -7.33
C THR A 349 -10.93 27.97 -8.19
N SER A 350 -10.98 26.84 -8.88
CA SER A 350 -12.14 26.50 -9.71
C SER A 350 -13.40 26.49 -8.86
N ALA A 351 -14.56 26.69 -9.49
CA ALA A 351 -15.80 26.31 -8.84
C ALA A 351 -15.71 24.84 -8.39
N PRO A 352 -16.42 24.43 -7.33
CA PRO A 352 -16.52 23.02 -6.97
C PRO A 352 -16.82 22.19 -8.22
N GLY A 353 -15.93 21.25 -8.55
CA GLY A 353 -16.18 20.32 -9.66
C GLY A 353 -17.43 19.48 -9.33
N GLY A 354 -18.42 19.54 -10.24
CA GLY A 354 -19.74 18.88 -10.18
C GLY A 354 -20.69 19.53 -9.18
N THR A 355 -21.91 19.93 -9.57
CA THR A 355 -22.95 20.44 -8.64
C THR A 355 -23.50 19.38 -7.67
N GLY A 356 -22.99 18.16 -7.74
CA GLY A 356 -23.77 16.99 -7.33
C GLY A 356 -24.98 16.81 -8.24
N GLY A 357 -25.92 15.97 -7.83
CA GLY A 357 -27.13 15.66 -8.60
C GLY A 357 -27.14 14.23 -9.10
N ILE A 358 -27.92 13.99 -10.15
CA ILE A 358 -27.97 12.68 -10.80
C ILE A 358 -26.83 12.60 -11.83
N PRO A 359 -25.82 11.74 -11.64
CA PRO A 359 -24.75 11.58 -12.60
C PRO A 359 -25.21 10.79 -13.83
N GLU A 360 -24.54 11.03 -14.94
CA GLU A 360 -24.70 10.33 -16.21
C GLU A 360 -23.48 9.45 -16.47
N TYR A 361 -23.70 8.34 -17.18
CA TYR A 361 -22.60 7.52 -17.68
C TYR A 361 -21.77 8.32 -18.69
N ASP A 362 -20.45 8.30 -18.51
CA ASP A 362 -19.52 8.93 -19.46
C ASP A 362 -18.82 7.87 -20.32
N LYS A 363 -18.04 6.99 -19.67
CA LYS A 363 -17.28 5.93 -20.34
C LYS A 363 -16.83 4.85 -19.36
N ASP A 364 -16.44 3.71 -19.90
CA ASP A 364 -15.65 2.73 -19.16
C ASP A 364 -14.20 3.22 -19.08
N ILE A 365 -13.56 3.05 -17.94
CA ILE A 365 -12.13 3.37 -17.74
C ILE A 365 -11.30 2.14 -18.04
N THR A 366 -11.50 1.06 -17.30
CA THR A 366 -10.76 -0.20 -17.49
C THR A 366 -11.49 -1.36 -16.85
N LYS A 367 -11.17 -2.59 -17.31
CA LYS A 367 -11.50 -3.81 -16.59
C LYS A 367 -10.52 -4.07 -15.45
N VAL A 368 -11.04 -4.62 -14.37
CA VAL A 368 -10.30 -5.04 -13.17
C VAL A 368 -10.75 -6.43 -12.76
N ASP A 369 -9.98 -7.07 -11.88
CA ASP A 369 -10.47 -8.22 -11.11
C ASP A 369 -11.33 -7.68 -9.96
N LEU A 370 -11.06 -7.97 -8.69
CA LEU A 370 -11.87 -7.48 -7.57
C LEU A 370 -11.43 -6.12 -7.02
N GLY A 371 -11.62 -5.06 -7.81
CA GLY A 371 -11.38 -3.69 -7.39
C GLY A 371 -12.20 -3.29 -6.14
N TRP A 372 -11.54 -3.03 -5.00
CA TRP A 372 -12.21 -2.82 -3.71
C TRP A 372 -12.28 -1.35 -3.27
N ALA A 373 -11.16 -0.64 -3.33
CA ALA A 373 -11.06 0.80 -3.07
C ALA A 373 -10.32 1.51 -4.21
N VAL A 374 -10.67 2.79 -4.39
CA VAL A 374 -10.05 3.69 -5.36
C VAL A 374 -9.75 5.00 -4.65
N ASP A 375 -8.52 5.50 -4.77
CA ASP A 375 -8.14 6.84 -4.32
C ASP A 375 -7.21 7.50 -5.34
N PHE A 376 -7.23 8.84 -5.42
CA PHE A 376 -6.55 9.60 -6.46
C PHE A 376 -5.26 10.26 -5.98
N LEU A 377 -4.19 10.01 -6.73
CA LEU A 377 -2.92 10.72 -6.58
C LEU A 377 -3.08 12.18 -7.06
N PRO A 378 -2.25 13.12 -6.56
CA PRO A 378 -2.34 14.53 -6.97
C PRO A 378 -2.13 14.78 -8.47
N ASN A 379 -1.50 13.85 -9.20
CA ASN A 379 -1.30 13.94 -10.64
C ASN A 379 -2.53 13.50 -11.46
N GLY A 380 -3.62 13.06 -10.81
CA GLY A 380 -4.85 12.62 -11.45
C GLY A 380 -4.94 11.13 -11.75
N ASN A 381 -3.86 10.36 -11.55
CA ASN A 381 -3.92 8.90 -11.61
C ASN A 381 -4.59 8.35 -10.35
N ALA A 382 -5.25 7.20 -10.47
CA ALA A 382 -5.83 6.50 -9.34
C ALA A 382 -4.94 5.32 -8.92
N LEU A 383 -4.95 5.04 -7.62
CA LEU A 383 -4.56 3.75 -7.08
C LEU A 383 -5.80 2.93 -6.77
N VAL A 384 -5.76 1.63 -7.07
CA VAL A 384 -6.88 0.70 -6.90
C VAL A 384 -6.40 -0.56 -6.18
N THR A 385 -7.09 -0.96 -5.12
CA THR A 385 -6.83 -2.25 -4.46
C THR A 385 -7.58 -3.38 -5.15
N GLU A 386 -6.92 -4.52 -5.38
CA GLU A 386 -7.58 -5.76 -5.82
C GLU A 386 -7.60 -6.79 -4.69
N ARG A 387 -8.81 -7.13 -4.23
CA ARG A 387 -9.01 -7.83 -2.95
C ARG A 387 -8.32 -9.19 -2.88
N ASP A 388 -8.55 -10.04 -3.87
CA ASP A 388 -8.17 -11.45 -3.82
C ASP A 388 -6.84 -11.73 -4.54
N ARG A 389 -6.39 -10.80 -5.39
CA ARG A 389 -5.04 -10.78 -5.95
C ARG A 389 -4.02 -10.15 -4.99
N PHE A 390 -4.52 -9.45 -3.98
CA PHE A 390 -3.72 -8.69 -3.01
C PHE A 390 -2.86 -7.59 -3.64
N GLU A 391 -3.25 -7.11 -4.83
CA GLU A 391 -2.49 -6.17 -5.65
C GLU A 391 -2.93 -4.73 -5.42
N ILE A 392 -2.01 -3.79 -5.68
CA ILE A 392 -2.31 -2.39 -5.91
C ILE A 392 -2.03 -2.07 -7.38
N LEU A 393 -3.01 -1.48 -8.04
CA LEU A 393 -2.94 -1.04 -9.42
C LEU A 393 -2.79 0.48 -9.49
N LEU A 394 -1.98 0.98 -10.42
CA LEU A 394 -2.06 2.34 -10.94
C LEU A 394 -2.99 2.35 -12.15
N VAL A 395 -3.99 3.23 -12.15
CA VAL A 395 -4.96 3.38 -13.25
C VAL A 395 -5.01 4.84 -13.66
N THR A 396 -4.71 5.11 -14.93
CA THR A 396 -4.76 6.48 -15.49
C THR A 396 -6.19 6.86 -15.92
N PRO A 397 -6.50 8.16 -16.07
CA PRO A 397 -7.80 8.61 -16.61
C PRO A 397 -8.14 8.13 -18.03
N SER A 398 -7.14 7.71 -18.80
CA SER A 398 -7.31 7.12 -20.13
C SER A 398 -7.59 5.61 -20.09
N GLY A 399 -7.47 4.97 -18.92
CA GLY A 399 -7.71 3.54 -18.76
C GLY A 399 -6.47 2.66 -18.77
N GLN A 400 -5.27 3.22 -18.97
CA GLN A 400 -4.03 2.44 -18.83
C GLN A 400 -3.86 1.96 -17.38
N LYS A 401 -3.57 0.66 -17.22
CA LYS A 401 -3.43 -0.02 -15.94
C LYS A 401 -2.03 -0.62 -15.80
N THR A 402 -1.43 -0.45 -14.63
CA THR A 402 -0.15 -1.05 -14.26
C THR A 402 -0.26 -1.67 -12.86
N THR A 403 0.09 -2.94 -12.70
CA THR A 403 0.21 -3.55 -11.37
C THR A 403 1.48 -3.06 -10.71
N LEU A 404 1.37 -2.38 -9.57
CA LEU A 404 2.51 -1.82 -8.83
C LEU A 404 3.17 -2.83 -7.88
N GLY A 405 2.44 -3.87 -7.49
CA GLY A 405 2.90 -4.91 -6.58
C GLY A 405 1.78 -5.44 -5.69
N THR A 406 2.14 -6.36 -4.79
CA THR A 406 1.24 -6.92 -3.79
C THR A 406 1.43 -6.27 -2.43
N VAL A 407 0.39 -6.31 -1.58
CA VAL A 407 0.45 -5.82 -0.21
C VAL A 407 1.12 -6.89 0.68
N PRO A 408 2.26 -6.59 1.33
CA PRO A 408 3.00 -7.57 2.11
C PRO A 408 2.16 -8.17 3.25
N GLY A 409 2.15 -9.50 3.35
CA GLY A 409 1.45 -10.23 4.41
C GLY A 409 -0.08 -10.29 4.27
N ALA A 410 -0.63 -9.81 3.16
CA ALA A 410 -2.05 -9.95 2.87
C ALA A 410 -2.45 -11.40 2.58
N VAL A 411 -3.60 -11.81 3.09
CA VAL A 411 -4.18 -13.14 2.87
C VAL A 411 -5.68 -13.02 2.67
N THR A 412 -6.30 -14.03 2.04
CA THR A 412 -7.76 -14.16 1.98
C THR A 412 -8.30 -14.83 3.24
N THR A 413 -9.56 -14.55 3.56
CA THR A 413 -10.34 -15.32 4.54
C THR A 413 -11.25 -16.35 3.87
N THR A 414 -11.05 -16.62 2.57
CA THR A 414 -11.99 -17.37 1.70
C THR A 414 -13.43 -16.84 1.79
N GLY A 415 -13.53 -15.51 1.91
CA GLY A 415 -14.76 -14.76 2.09
C GLY A 415 -14.56 -13.28 1.78
N GLU A 416 -14.89 -12.39 2.71
CA GLU A 416 -14.85 -10.94 2.53
C GLU A 416 -13.47 -10.31 2.79
N GLY A 417 -12.54 -11.02 3.42
CA GLY A 417 -11.20 -10.52 3.75
C GLY A 417 -10.18 -10.66 2.63
N GLY A 418 -9.25 -9.73 2.58
CA GLY A 418 -8.22 -9.57 1.53
C GLY A 418 -7.58 -8.18 1.62
N VAL A 419 -7.18 -7.59 0.48
CA VAL A 419 -6.79 -6.18 0.42
C VAL A 419 -8.02 -5.30 0.21
N LEU A 420 -8.32 -4.44 1.18
CA LEU A 420 -9.60 -3.72 1.25
C LEU A 420 -9.38 -2.22 1.01
N GLY A 421 -9.48 -1.40 2.05
CA GLY A 421 -9.44 0.05 1.95
C GLY A 421 -8.06 0.59 1.59
N LEU A 422 -8.09 1.77 0.96
CA LEU A 422 -6.93 2.51 0.49
C LEU A 422 -7.17 3.98 0.81
N ALA A 423 -6.14 4.66 1.31
CA ALA A 423 -6.14 6.11 1.48
C ALA A 423 -4.75 6.69 1.20
N ILE A 424 -4.69 7.72 0.37
CA ILE A 424 -3.47 8.46 0.06
C ILE A 424 -3.22 9.50 1.17
N SER A 425 -1.97 9.64 1.59
CA SER A 425 -1.60 10.58 2.65
C SER A 425 -1.96 12.02 2.26
N PRO A 426 -2.57 12.81 3.16
CA PRO A 426 -2.74 14.25 2.97
C PRO A 426 -1.39 14.98 2.81
N ASN A 427 -0.30 14.37 3.29
CA ASN A 427 1.07 14.89 3.21
C ASN A 427 1.87 14.28 2.05
N TRP A 428 1.18 13.77 1.02
CA TRP A 428 1.75 13.07 -0.14
C TRP A 428 3.02 13.71 -0.70
N ALA A 429 3.05 15.05 -0.82
CA ALA A 429 4.18 15.79 -1.36
C ALA A 429 5.50 15.62 -0.57
N SER A 430 5.42 15.13 0.67
CA SER A 430 6.56 14.94 1.56
C SER A 430 6.83 13.47 1.88
N ASP A 431 5.78 12.67 2.07
CA ASP A 431 5.92 11.30 2.56
C ASP A 431 5.68 10.23 1.51
N HIS A 432 5.08 10.59 0.37
CA HIS A 432 4.70 9.66 -0.69
C HIS A 432 3.94 8.42 -0.16
N ALA A 433 3.18 8.60 0.92
CA ALA A 433 2.63 7.49 1.66
C ALA A 433 1.22 7.13 1.21
N ILE A 434 0.95 5.83 1.22
CA ILE A 434 -0.38 5.26 1.10
C ILE A 434 -0.67 4.40 2.33
N TYR A 435 -1.94 4.34 2.69
CA TYR A 435 -2.45 3.54 3.78
C TYR A 435 -3.34 2.46 3.21
N VAL A 436 -3.18 1.23 3.68
CA VAL A 436 -3.91 0.08 3.19
C VAL A 436 -4.50 -0.68 4.38
N TYR A 437 -5.81 -0.92 4.35
CA TYR A 437 -6.48 -1.85 5.24
C TYR A 437 -6.48 -3.23 4.58
N HIS A 438 -5.92 -4.24 5.23
CA HIS A 438 -5.94 -5.60 4.70
C HIS A 438 -6.09 -6.65 5.79
N THR A 439 -6.53 -7.84 5.37
CA THR A 439 -6.52 -9.04 6.18
C THR A 439 -5.13 -9.69 6.12
N ALA A 440 -4.56 -10.00 7.28
CA ALA A 440 -3.32 -10.74 7.45
C ALA A 440 -3.57 -12.10 8.11
N SER A 441 -2.53 -12.92 8.31
CA SER A 441 -2.66 -14.26 8.91
C SER A 441 -3.27 -14.24 10.32
N GLY A 442 -2.96 -13.23 11.14
CA GLY A 442 -3.45 -13.11 12.52
C GLY A 442 -4.66 -12.21 12.74
N ASP A 443 -4.89 -11.21 11.88
CA ASP A 443 -5.85 -10.12 12.13
C ASP A 443 -6.28 -9.43 10.82
N ASN A 444 -7.16 -8.44 10.91
CA ASN A 444 -7.15 -7.31 10.00
C ASN A 444 -6.20 -6.23 10.55
N ARG A 445 -5.65 -5.41 9.66
CA ARG A 445 -4.73 -4.34 10.03
C ARG A 445 -4.73 -3.21 9.02
N ILE A 446 -4.27 -2.05 9.48
CA ILE A 446 -3.92 -0.91 8.64
C ILE A 446 -2.39 -0.84 8.60
N VAL A 447 -1.83 -0.74 7.40
CA VAL A 447 -0.40 -0.55 7.17
C VAL A 447 -0.17 0.71 6.34
N LYS A 448 1.03 1.28 6.49
CA LYS A 448 1.56 2.36 5.66
C LYS A 448 2.59 1.77 4.69
N MET A 449 2.52 2.18 3.43
CA MET A 449 3.48 1.86 2.38
C MET A 449 3.90 3.17 1.69
N THR A 450 5.03 3.16 0.99
CA THR A 450 5.50 4.31 0.22
C THR A 450 5.43 3.99 -1.28
N TYR A 451 5.00 4.96 -2.09
CA TYR A 451 4.99 4.87 -3.55
C TYR A 451 5.80 6.02 -4.15
N ASP A 452 6.96 5.72 -4.72
CA ASP A 452 7.92 6.73 -5.22
C ASP A 452 7.55 7.34 -6.60
N GLY A 453 6.38 6.97 -7.13
CA GLY A 453 5.94 7.35 -8.48
C GLY A 453 6.20 6.28 -9.54
N THR A 454 6.96 5.24 -9.21
CA THR A 454 7.23 4.08 -10.09
C THR A 454 6.93 2.76 -9.38
N THR A 455 7.37 2.59 -8.14
CA THR A 455 7.28 1.33 -7.40
C THR A 455 6.70 1.50 -6.00
N LEU A 456 5.98 0.48 -5.54
CA LEU A 456 5.57 0.36 -4.15
C LEU A 456 6.70 -0.24 -3.32
N SER A 457 6.83 0.24 -2.08
CA SER A 457 7.73 -0.36 -1.11
C SER A 457 7.43 -1.85 -0.94
N SER A 458 8.47 -2.68 -0.95
CA SER A 458 8.35 -4.13 -0.74
C SER A 458 7.98 -4.51 0.70
N THR A 459 8.09 -3.55 1.62
CA THR A 459 7.69 -3.68 3.02
C THR A 459 6.55 -2.71 3.35
N SER A 460 5.90 -2.96 4.49
CA SER A 460 4.86 -2.11 5.03
C SER A 460 5.07 -1.88 6.53
N THR A 461 4.72 -0.69 7.01
CA THR A 461 4.80 -0.34 8.43
C THR A 461 3.42 -0.48 9.07
N PRO A 462 3.25 -1.26 10.15
CA PRO A 462 1.98 -1.34 10.86
C PRO A 462 1.53 0.02 11.42
N VAL A 463 0.27 0.38 11.18
CA VAL A 463 -0.38 1.59 11.72
C VAL A 463 -1.39 1.20 12.81
N LEU A 464 -2.19 0.17 12.57
CA LEU A 464 -3.04 -0.44 13.58
C LEU A 464 -3.17 -1.94 13.30
N THR A 465 -2.91 -2.78 14.30
CA THR A 465 -3.02 -4.24 14.23
C THR A 465 -3.98 -4.76 15.31
N GLY A 466 -4.24 -6.07 15.31
CA GLY A 466 -5.06 -6.73 16.31
C GLY A 466 -6.57 -6.55 16.09
N ILE A 467 -7.00 -6.08 14.93
CA ILE A 467 -8.42 -6.03 14.58
C ILE A 467 -8.87 -7.46 14.28
N ALA A 468 -9.88 -7.99 14.97
CA ALA A 468 -10.31 -9.37 14.72
C ALA A 468 -10.77 -9.52 13.26
N LYS A 469 -10.43 -10.66 12.66
CA LYS A 469 -10.87 -11.05 11.32
C LYS A 469 -11.82 -12.23 11.39
N ASN A 470 -12.64 -12.35 10.35
CA ASN A 470 -13.47 -13.52 10.13
C ASN A 470 -13.64 -13.72 8.62
N ARG A 471 -14.23 -14.85 8.22
CA ARG A 471 -14.67 -15.05 6.84
C ARG A 471 -15.59 -13.90 6.37
N TYR A 472 -16.40 -13.34 7.28
CA TYR A 472 -17.32 -12.24 7.00
C TYR A 472 -17.16 -11.10 8.03
N HIS A 473 -17.60 -9.89 7.66
CA HIS A 473 -17.67 -8.72 8.53
C HIS A 473 -16.32 -8.15 8.94
N ASN A 474 -15.47 -7.91 7.94
CA ASN A 474 -14.16 -7.29 8.15
C ASN A 474 -14.19 -5.76 8.08
N GLY A 475 -15.31 -5.13 7.73
CA GLY A 475 -15.39 -3.70 7.43
C GLY A 475 -14.42 -3.33 6.31
N GLY A 476 -13.49 -2.42 6.62
CA GLY A 476 -12.26 -2.25 5.85
C GLY A 476 -12.16 -0.96 5.05
N ARG A 477 -13.13 -0.04 5.10
CA ARG A 477 -13.01 1.26 4.43
C ARG A 477 -12.16 2.18 5.28
N ILE A 478 -11.15 2.80 4.67
CA ILE A 478 -10.33 3.85 5.29
C ILE A 478 -10.37 5.11 4.45
N LYS A 479 -10.34 6.28 5.09
CA LYS A 479 -10.25 7.59 4.43
C LYS A 479 -9.74 8.63 5.41
N PHE A 480 -8.94 9.57 4.94
CA PHE A 480 -8.58 10.74 5.75
C PHE A 480 -9.74 11.73 5.79
N GLY A 481 -10.11 12.16 6.99
CA GLY A 481 -11.13 13.17 7.21
C GLY A 481 -10.59 14.61 7.01
N PRO A 482 -11.49 15.61 6.99
CA PRO A 482 -11.11 17.02 6.89
C PRO A 482 -10.30 17.53 8.09
N ASP A 483 -10.28 16.78 9.19
CA ASP A 483 -9.45 17.02 10.37
C ASP A 483 -8.03 16.42 10.25
N GLY A 484 -7.69 15.85 9.10
CA GLY A 484 -6.40 15.20 8.83
C GLY A 484 -6.20 13.86 9.55
N LYS A 485 -7.25 13.28 10.16
CA LYS A 485 -7.18 11.99 10.84
C LYS A 485 -7.61 10.86 9.92
N LEU A 486 -7.04 9.68 10.13
CA LEU A 486 -7.43 8.47 9.42
C LEU A 486 -8.64 7.85 10.11
N TYR A 487 -9.73 7.67 9.36
CA TYR A 487 -10.91 6.96 9.84
C TYR A 487 -10.95 5.56 9.23
N ALA A 488 -11.41 4.58 9.99
CA ALA A 488 -11.53 3.19 9.56
C ALA A 488 -12.86 2.58 9.97
N THR A 489 -13.57 1.94 9.04
CA THR A 489 -14.73 1.10 9.35
C THR A 489 -14.26 -0.30 9.71
N VAL A 490 -14.81 -0.87 10.79
CA VAL A 490 -14.44 -2.20 11.26
C VAL A 490 -15.70 -2.99 11.60
N GLY A 491 -15.86 -4.14 10.95
CA GLY A 491 -16.98 -5.04 11.24
C GLY A 491 -16.82 -5.82 12.55
N ASP A 492 -17.89 -6.46 13.01
CA ASP A 492 -17.95 -7.20 14.27
C ASP A 492 -17.22 -8.55 14.23
N ALA A 493 -16.70 -8.95 13.06
CA ALA A 493 -16.05 -10.24 12.81
C ALA A 493 -16.93 -11.45 13.15
N LYS A 494 -18.25 -11.36 12.91
CA LYS A 494 -19.27 -12.38 13.27
C LYS A 494 -19.37 -12.65 14.77
N ASN A 495 -18.87 -11.74 15.60
CA ASN A 495 -19.10 -11.75 17.03
C ASN A 495 -19.76 -10.42 17.41
N SER A 496 -21.08 -10.41 17.49
CA SER A 496 -21.89 -9.21 17.68
C SER A 496 -21.65 -8.51 19.02
N ASP A 497 -21.19 -9.23 20.05
CA ASP A 497 -20.83 -8.63 21.35
C ASP A 497 -19.69 -7.61 21.21
N ASN A 498 -18.85 -7.76 20.18
CA ASN A 498 -17.79 -6.79 19.89
C ASN A 498 -18.36 -5.39 19.67
N ALA A 499 -19.52 -5.25 19.01
CA ALA A 499 -20.04 -3.96 18.58
C ALA A 499 -20.32 -3.02 19.76
N GLN A 500 -20.87 -3.54 20.86
CA GLN A 500 -21.11 -2.78 22.09
C GLN A 500 -19.86 -2.69 22.99
N ASN A 501 -18.95 -3.65 22.91
CA ASN A 501 -17.71 -3.65 23.67
C ASN A 501 -16.72 -2.59 23.16
N LYS A 502 -16.54 -1.51 23.92
CA LYS A 502 -15.59 -0.42 23.59
C LYS A 502 -14.13 -0.82 23.74
N SER A 503 -13.84 -1.88 24.51
CA SER A 503 -12.50 -2.44 24.62
C SER A 503 -12.12 -3.34 23.44
N SER A 504 -13.03 -3.51 22.46
CA SER A 504 -12.77 -4.16 21.17
C SER A 504 -12.63 -3.13 20.05
N LEU A 505 -11.78 -3.42 19.07
CA LEU A 505 -11.67 -2.64 17.83
C LEU A 505 -12.81 -2.94 16.84
N ASN A 506 -13.53 -4.05 17.04
CA ASN A 506 -14.50 -4.59 16.09
C ASN A 506 -15.92 -4.04 16.30
N GLY A 507 -16.67 -3.88 15.21
CA GLY A 507 -18.01 -3.27 15.21
C GLY A 507 -17.97 -1.77 15.55
N LYS A 508 -17.04 -1.05 14.91
CA LYS A 508 -16.68 0.34 15.20
C LYS A 508 -16.47 1.17 13.93
N ILE A 509 -16.55 2.48 14.09
CA ILE A 509 -15.73 3.41 13.30
C ILE A 509 -14.60 3.89 14.21
N LEU A 510 -13.37 3.73 13.75
CA LEU A 510 -12.15 4.14 14.45
C LEU A 510 -11.62 5.46 13.87
N ARG A 511 -10.90 6.23 14.69
CA ARG A 511 -10.21 7.47 14.31
C ARG A 511 -8.79 7.49 14.87
N LEU A 512 -7.80 7.67 14.00
CA LEU A 512 -6.38 7.56 14.29
C LEU A 512 -5.60 8.77 13.75
N ASN A 513 -4.46 9.08 14.35
CA ASN A 513 -3.43 9.88 13.69
C ASN A 513 -2.77 9.04 12.58
N ALA A 514 -2.12 9.73 11.63
CA ALA A 514 -1.44 9.10 10.50
C ALA A 514 -0.29 8.16 10.93
N ASP A 515 0.25 8.31 12.13
CA ASP A 515 1.27 7.45 12.73
C ASP A 515 0.71 6.25 13.50
N GLY A 516 -0.62 6.09 13.57
CA GLY A 516 -1.28 5.01 14.31
C GLY A 516 -1.52 5.30 15.79
N SER A 517 -1.10 6.46 16.29
CA SER A 517 -1.47 6.91 17.63
C SER A 517 -2.95 7.32 17.69
N ALA A 518 -3.57 7.18 18.86
CA ALA A 518 -4.94 7.64 19.06
C ALA A 518 -4.97 9.15 19.35
N PRO A 519 -5.80 9.94 18.65
CA PRO A 519 -6.03 11.33 19.01
C PRO A 519 -6.56 11.46 20.44
N SER A 520 -5.97 12.35 21.23
CA SER A 520 -6.35 12.58 22.63
C SER A 520 -7.78 13.13 22.79
N ASP A 521 -8.34 13.71 21.73
CA ASP A 521 -9.70 14.20 21.68
C ASP A 521 -10.73 13.12 21.29
N ASN A 522 -10.34 11.86 21.09
CA ASN A 522 -11.30 10.77 20.87
C ASN A 522 -12.22 10.57 22.08
N PRO A 523 -13.50 10.21 21.87
CA PRO A 523 -14.53 10.20 22.92
C PRO A 523 -14.24 9.25 24.08
N PHE A 524 -13.47 8.18 23.84
CA PHE A 524 -13.12 7.17 24.85
C PHE A 524 -11.61 7.08 25.09
N TYR A 525 -10.85 8.15 24.77
CA TYR A 525 -9.40 8.18 24.94
C TYR A 525 -8.95 7.81 26.36
N ALA A 526 -9.60 8.39 27.37
CA ALA A 526 -9.27 8.18 28.78
C ALA A 526 -9.51 6.74 29.27
N THR A 527 -10.31 5.93 28.57
CA THR A 527 -10.53 4.51 28.90
C THR A 527 -9.28 3.66 28.62
N GLY A 528 -8.39 4.11 27.72
CA GLY A 528 -7.19 3.36 27.35
C GLY A 528 -7.47 2.12 26.48
N GLY A 529 -6.46 1.26 26.31
CA GLY A 529 -6.58 0.04 25.50
C GLY A 529 -7.02 0.32 24.06
N ALA A 530 -7.93 -0.51 23.51
CA ALA A 530 -8.52 -0.29 22.19
C ALA A 530 -9.55 0.85 22.16
N ALA A 531 -10.20 1.15 23.30
CA ALA A 531 -11.26 2.15 23.38
C ALA A 531 -10.77 3.54 22.95
N ARG A 532 -9.49 3.84 23.14
CA ARG A 532 -8.89 5.11 22.72
C ARG A 532 -9.02 5.43 21.23
N TYR A 533 -9.21 4.41 20.37
CA TYR A 533 -9.38 4.58 18.93
C TYR A 533 -10.84 4.76 18.50
N VAL A 534 -11.80 4.42 19.37
CA VAL A 534 -13.21 4.35 19.01
C VAL A 534 -13.76 5.76 18.80
N TRP A 535 -14.30 6.02 17.60
CA TRP A 535 -15.04 7.23 17.27
C TRP A 535 -16.55 7.03 17.45
N SER A 536 -17.09 5.93 16.94
CA SER A 536 -18.46 5.47 17.19
C SER A 536 -18.51 3.93 17.27
N TYR A 537 -19.57 3.40 17.86
CA TYR A 537 -19.71 1.98 18.15
C TYR A 537 -21.16 1.49 17.97
N GLY A 538 -21.37 0.18 18.16
CA GLY A 538 -22.66 -0.44 17.86
C GLY A 538 -22.86 -0.63 16.37
N HIS A 539 -21.79 -0.95 15.63
CA HIS A 539 -21.81 -1.24 14.21
C HIS A 539 -21.64 -2.74 13.94
N ARG A 540 -22.27 -3.25 12.88
CA ARG A 540 -22.16 -4.61 12.35
C ARG A 540 -21.05 -4.75 11.31
N ASN A 541 -21.21 -4.13 10.14
CA ASN A 541 -20.25 -4.25 9.03
C ASN A 541 -20.25 -3.00 8.11
N PRO A 542 -19.83 -1.83 8.61
CA PRO A 542 -19.75 -0.60 7.82
C PRO A 542 -18.65 -0.70 6.75
N GLN A 543 -18.93 -0.23 5.53
CA GLN A 543 -17.99 -0.31 4.38
C GLN A 543 -17.92 0.97 3.53
N GLY A 544 -18.54 2.07 3.97
CA GLY A 544 -18.49 3.36 3.32
C GLY A 544 -18.31 4.49 4.32
N LEU A 545 -17.51 5.50 3.95
CA LEU A 545 -17.30 6.73 4.72
C LEU A 545 -17.15 7.91 3.77
N ALA A 546 -17.85 9.00 4.06
CA ALA A 546 -17.68 10.26 3.35
C ALA A 546 -18.04 11.44 4.26
N TRP A 547 -17.55 12.63 3.91
CA TRP A 547 -17.86 13.86 4.61
C TRP A 547 -18.68 14.78 3.74
N ASP A 548 -19.68 15.42 4.35
CA ASP A 548 -20.46 16.45 3.68
C ASP A 548 -19.76 17.82 3.72
N SER A 549 -20.36 18.83 3.09
CA SER A 549 -19.81 20.19 3.01
C SER A 549 -19.66 20.86 4.39
N ARG A 550 -20.36 20.35 5.40
CA ARG A 550 -20.36 20.83 6.79
C ARG A 550 -19.36 20.06 7.65
N GLY A 551 -18.57 19.16 7.06
CA GLY A 551 -17.58 18.34 7.75
C GLY A 551 -18.20 17.22 8.59
N GLN A 552 -19.47 16.87 8.38
CA GLN A 552 -20.10 15.77 9.10
C GLN A 552 -19.81 14.44 8.42
N LEU A 553 -19.54 13.41 9.23
CA LEU A 553 -19.22 12.07 8.75
C LEU A 553 -20.50 11.27 8.49
N TRP A 554 -20.59 10.68 7.30
CA TRP A 554 -21.63 9.75 6.90
C TRP A 554 -21.03 8.37 6.66
N ALA A 555 -21.75 7.31 7.03
CA ALA A 555 -21.33 5.94 6.78
C ALA A 555 -22.49 5.08 6.28
N ALA A 556 -22.20 4.12 5.41
CA ALA A 556 -23.16 3.10 5.02
C ALA A 556 -22.75 1.72 5.53
N GLU A 557 -23.76 0.92 5.85
CA GLU A 557 -23.59 -0.28 6.66
C GLU A 557 -24.51 -1.41 6.24
N PHE A 558 -23.95 -2.62 6.21
CA PHE A 558 -24.68 -3.85 5.94
C PHE A 558 -25.41 -4.35 7.20
N GLY A 559 -26.71 -4.57 7.08
CA GLY A 559 -27.52 -5.33 8.05
C GLY A 559 -27.25 -6.83 7.99
N GLU A 560 -27.77 -7.58 8.98
CA GLU A 560 -27.69 -9.05 9.03
C GLU A 560 -28.79 -9.70 8.21
N SER A 561 -30.04 -9.33 8.46
CA SER A 561 -31.20 -10.04 7.93
C SER A 561 -32.37 -9.15 7.60
N SER A 562 -32.42 -7.94 8.17
CA SER A 562 -33.56 -7.05 8.03
C SER A 562 -33.20 -5.78 7.26
N LEU A 563 -32.33 -4.93 7.83
CA LEU A 563 -32.15 -3.56 7.34
C LEU A 563 -30.66 -3.17 7.19
N ASP A 564 -30.29 -2.78 5.97
CA ASP A 564 -29.10 -2.00 5.69
C ASP A 564 -29.32 -0.52 6.05
N GLU A 565 -28.24 0.23 6.24
CA GLU A 565 -28.30 1.58 6.82
C GLU A 565 -27.44 2.61 6.08
N LEU A 566 -27.89 3.86 6.13
CA LEU A 566 -27.10 5.08 5.96
C LEU A 566 -27.17 5.88 7.25
N ASN A 567 -26.01 6.13 7.85
CA ASN A 567 -25.84 6.73 9.16
C ASN A 567 -25.15 8.10 9.07
N LEU A 568 -25.65 9.06 9.84
CA LEU A 568 -24.94 10.29 10.16
C LEU A 568 -24.17 10.07 11.46
N ILE A 569 -22.85 9.92 11.36
CA ILE A 569 -21.98 9.48 12.43
C ILE A 569 -21.74 10.61 13.43
N GLN A 570 -21.90 10.27 14.71
CA GLN A 570 -21.69 11.19 15.83
C GLN A 570 -20.52 10.72 16.69
N LYS A 571 -19.73 11.67 17.17
CA LYS A 571 -18.63 11.42 18.13
C LYS A 571 -19.18 10.74 19.39
N GLY A 572 -18.69 9.55 19.68
CA GLY A 572 -19.11 8.72 20.83
C GLY A 572 -20.46 8.04 20.64
N GLY A 573 -21.06 8.12 19.45
CA GLY A 573 -22.39 7.61 19.17
C GLY A 573 -22.50 6.08 19.22
N ASN A 574 -23.66 5.60 19.69
CA ASN A 574 -24.05 4.18 19.68
C ASN A 574 -25.12 3.94 18.61
N PHE A 575 -24.81 3.11 17.62
CA PHE A 575 -25.70 2.79 16.49
C PHE A 575 -26.52 1.51 16.71
N GLY A 576 -26.38 0.87 17.88
CA GLY A 576 -27.38 -0.06 18.41
C GLY A 576 -27.21 -1.53 18.05
N TRP A 577 -26.36 -1.90 17.09
CA TRP A 577 -26.09 -3.33 16.81
C TRP A 577 -25.48 -4.02 18.04
N PRO A 578 -25.92 -5.24 18.43
CA PRO A 578 -26.92 -6.08 17.74
C PRO A 578 -28.37 -5.94 18.22
N SER A 579 -28.61 -5.17 19.28
CA SER A 579 -29.96 -5.07 19.86
C SER A 579 -30.95 -4.32 18.97
N CYS A 580 -30.45 -3.44 18.09
CA CYS A 580 -31.21 -2.74 17.08
C CYS A 580 -30.56 -2.93 15.70
N GLU A 581 -31.33 -3.35 14.71
CA GLU A 581 -30.93 -3.43 13.30
C GLU A 581 -31.81 -2.46 12.51
N GLY A 582 -31.24 -1.38 12.02
CA GLY A 582 -31.96 -0.26 11.43
C GLY A 582 -32.88 0.42 12.44
N THR A 583 -34.16 0.06 12.37
CA THR A 583 -35.21 0.55 13.27
C THR A 583 -36.02 -0.60 13.87
N GLN A 584 -35.48 -1.82 13.84
CA GLN A 584 -36.12 -3.04 14.35
C GLN A 584 -35.36 -3.59 15.56
N GLY A 585 -36.10 -4.19 16.49
CA GLY A 585 -35.56 -4.69 17.76
C GLY A 585 -35.66 -3.66 18.89
N SER A 586 -34.72 -3.70 19.81
CA SER A 586 -34.67 -2.83 20.99
C SER A 586 -33.87 -1.56 20.68
N CYS A 587 -34.50 -0.58 20.02
CA CYS A 587 -33.80 0.61 19.50
C CYS A 587 -33.77 1.82 20.44
N SER A 588 -34.40 1.74 21.62
CA SER A 588 -34.46 2.85 22.56
C SER A 588 -33.07 3.25 23.05
N GLY A 589 -32.71 4.53 22.89
CA GLY A 589 -31.42 5.09 23.34
C GLY A 589 -30.27 4.98 22.34
N PHE A 590 -30.51 4.45 21.13
CA PHE A 590 -29.53 4.40 20.06
C PHE A 590 -29.77 5.50 19.01
N ILE A 591 -28.72 5.84 18.26
CA ILE A 591 -28.81 6.80 17.16
C ILE A 591 -29.42 6.08 15.96
N ALA A 592 -30.59 6.52 15.53
CA ALA A 592 -31.28 5.94 14.39
C ALA A 592 -30.59 6.29 13.05
N PRO A 593 -30.59 5.36 12.08
CA PRO A 593 -30.13 5.63 10.73
C PRO A 593 -30.97 6.70 10.05
N LYS A 594 -30.35 7.41 9.10
CA LYS A 594 -31.02 8.44 8.29
C LYS A 594 -31.79 7.85 7.13
N LYS A 595 -31.40 6.64 6.70
CA LYS A 595 -32.15 5.84 5.74
C LYS A 595 -31.88 4.37 5.98
N THR A 596 -32.90 3.54 5.76
CA THR A 596 -32.79 2.08 5.77
C THR A 596 -33.30 1.48 4.47
N TRP A 597 -32.81 0.29 4.15
CA TRP A 597 -33.26 -0.54 3.03
C TRP A 597 -33.34 -2.00 3.49
N PRO A 598 -34.26 -2.82 2.94
CA PRO A 598 -34.17 -4.26 3.10
C PRO A 598 -32.81 -4.77 2.61
N THR A 599 -32.17 -5.69 3.35
CA THR A 599 -30.84 -6.26 3.00
C THR A 599 -30.79 -6.89 1.60
N SER A 600 -31.94 -7.36 1.11
CA SER A 600 -32.10 -7.90 -0.25
C SER A 600 -32.06 -6.87 -1.37
N GLN A 601 -32.11 -5.56 -1.05
CA GLN A 601 -32.25 -4.48 -2.03
C GLN A 601 -31.07 -3.51 -2.09
N ALA A 602 -30.19 -3.48 -1.10
CA ALA A 602 -29.08 -2.52 -1.06
C ALA A 602 -27.71 -3.20 -1.03
N GLY A 603 -27.31 -3.75 0.12
CA GLY A 603 -25.93 -4.12 0.40
C GLY A 603 -24.96 -2.95 0.20
N PRO A 604 -25.10 -1.85 0.96
CA PRO A 604 -24.38 -0.62 0.68
C PRO A 604 -22.91 -0.70 1.10
N SER A 605 -21.99 -0.43 0.16
CA SER A 605 -20.54 -0.45 0.43
C SER A 605 -19.94 0.95 0.34
N GLY A 606 -19.17 1.28 -0.70
CA GLY A 606 -18.55 2.60 -0.86
C GLY A 606 -19.57 3.75 -0.87
N VAL A 607 -19.22 4.84 -0.20
CA VAL A 607 -20.00 6.08 -0.13
C VAL A 607 -19.10 7.23 -0.57
N GLU A 608 -19.64 8.14 -1.37
CA GLU A 608 -18.97 9.41 -1.72
C GLU A 608 -19.97 10.56 -1.62
N ILE A 609 -19.48 11.76 -1.28
CA ILE A 609 -20.30 12.97 -1.24
C ILE A 609 -19.73 14.03 -2.17
N VAL A 610 -20.59 14.55 -3.06
CA VAL A 610 -20.26 15.67 -3.95
C VAL A 610 -21.33 16.74 -3.79
N ASN A 611 -20.97 17.89 -3.22
CA ASN A 611 -21.86 19.02 -2.96
C ASN A 611 -23.17 18.59 -2.26
N ASP A 612 -23.03 17.89 -1.14
CA ASP A 612 -24.13 17.40 -0.30
C ASP A 612 -25.09 16.41 -1.00
N TRP A 613 -24.68 15.85 -2.14
CA TRP A 613 -25.27 14.64 -2.68
C TRP A 613 -24.46 13.42 -2.26
N ILE A 614 -25.14 12.45 -1.65
CA ILE A 614 -24.59 11.16 -1.24
C ILE A 614 -24.79 10.16 -2.38
N TYR A 615 -23.72 9.47 -2.76
CA TYR A 615 -23.71 8.35 -3.68
C TYR A 615 -23.29 7.09 -2.95
N ILE A 616 -24.02 5.99 -3.13
CA ILE A 616 -23.76 4.72 -2.43
C ILE A 616 -23.74 3.57 -3.43
N ALA A 617 -22.63 2.85 -3.49
CA ALA A 617 -22.49 1.66 -4.32
C ALA A 617 -23.25 0.47 -3.68
N GLY A 618 -24.28 -0.04 -4.35
CA GLY A 618 -25.08 -1.17 -3.90
C GLY A 618 -24.55 -2.51 -4.43
N VAL A 619 -24.09 -3.35 -3.51
CA VAL A 619 -23.55 -4.69 -3.80
C VAL A 619 -24.69 -5.67 -4.09
N THR A 620 -25.63 -5.84 -3.16
CA THR A 620 -26.78 -6.75 -3.32
C THR A 620 -27.81 -6.18 -4.29
N GLY A 621 -28.06 -4.87 -4.19
CA GLY A 621 -29.01 -4.14 -5.02
C GLY A 621 -28.58 -3.93 -6.47
N LYS A 622 -27.29 -4.14 -6.79
CA LYS A 622 -26.72 -4.01 -8.14
C LYS A 622 -27.02 -2.65 -8.79
N GLN A 623 -26.92 -1.58 -8.01
CA GLN A 623 -27.31 -0.22 -8.42
C GLN A 623 -26.59 0.85 -7.61
N LEU A 624 -26.47 2.05 -8.17
CA LEU A 624 -25.95 3.22 -7.46
C LEU A 624 -27.13 3.96 -6.84
N PHE A 625 -27.10 4.19 -5.53
CA PHE A 625 -28.07 5.06 -4.87
C PHE A 625 -27.56 6.50 -4.87
N ALA A 626 -28.43 7.46 -5.13
CA ALA A 626 -28.15 8.89 -5.05
C ALA A 626 -29.22 9.60 -4.21
N THR A 627 -28.82 10.46 -3.29
CA THR A 627 -29.76 11.28 -2.52
C THR A 627 -29.11 12.57 -2.06
N GLN A 628 -29.91 13.63 -1.92
CA GLN A 628 -29.43 14.91 -1.41
C GLN A 628 -29.60 14.97 0.10
N ILE A 629 -28.59 15.49 0.80
CA ILE A 629 -28.72 15.86 2.20
C ILE A 629 -29.66 17.06 2.30
N ASN A 630 -30.59 17.01 3.25
CA ASN A 630 -31.55 18.09 3.43
C ASN A 630 -30.87 19.39 3.90
N ALA A 631 -31.53 20.54 3.73
CA ALA A 631 -30.97 21.84 4.09
C ALA A 631 -30.58 21.96 5.58
N ALA A 632 -31.27 21.24 6.46
CA ALA A 632 -30.94 21.19 7.89
C ALA A 632 -29.69 20.37 8.18
N GLY A 633 -29.23 19.53 7.25
CA GLY A 633 -28.04 18.72 7.39
C GLY A 633 -28.20 17.49 8.28
N THR A 634 -29.42 17.13 8.65
CA THR A 634 -29.70 16.09 9.68
C THR A 634 -30.37 14.84 9.12
N GLY A 635 -30.65 14.83 7.81
CA GLY A 635 -31.30 13.73 7.10
C GLY A 635 -31.15 13.87 5.59
N VAL A 636 -31.76 12.96 4.85
CA VAL A 636 -31.69 12.90 3.39
C VAL A 636 -33.06 13.02 2.75
N GLY A 637 -33.10 13.45 1.49
CA GLY A 637 -34.31 13.52 0.68
C GLY A 637 -34.68 12.16 0.07
N THR A 638 -35.40 12.22 -1.05
CA THR A 638 -35.73 11.03 -1.84
C THR A 638 -34.45 10.35 -2.33
N VAL A 639 -34.42 9.02 -2.26
CA VAL A 639 -33.33 8.21 -2.80
C VAL A 639 -33.69 7.79 -4.21
N SER A 640 -32.83 8.16 -5.17
CA SER A 640 -32.88 7.68 -6.54
C SER A 640 -32.00 6.44 -6.70
N THR A 641 -32.49 5.46 -7.45
CA THR A 641 -31.71 4.28 -7.87
C THR A 641 -31.27 4.46 -9.32
N LEU A 642 -29.98 4.36 -9.57
CA LEU A 642 -29.36 4.64 -10.86
C LEU A 642 -28.64 3.40 -11.40
N PHE A 643 -28.65 3.26 -12.72
CA PHE A 643 -27.91 2.21 -13.45
C PHE A 643 -28.23 0.77 -12.99
N SER A 644 -29.46 0.53 -12.52
CA SER A 644 -29.86 -0.76 -11.95
C SER A 644 -29.56 -1.93 -12.89
N GLY A 645 -28.77 -2.88 -12.40
CA GLY A 645 -28.34 -4.09 -13.11
C GLY A 645 -27.26 -3.89 -14.17
N ARG A 646 -26.94 -2.65 -14.58
CA ARG A 646 -26.10 -2.38 -15.76
C ARG A 646 -24.71 -3.02 -15.69
N TRP A 647 -24.08 -3.01 -14.52
CA TRP A 647 -22.76 -3.61 -14.28
C TRP A 647 -22.80 -4.66 -13.17
N GLY A 648 -23.99 -5.13 -12.81
CA GLY A 648 -24.18 -6.03 -11.67
C GLY A 648 -23.84 -5.35 -10.33
N ARG A 649 -23.10 -6.06 -9.48
CA ARG A 649 -22.79 -5.67 -8.09
C ARG A 649 -21.81 -4.50 -8.10
N LEU A 650 -22.04 -3.48 -7.27
CA LEU A 650 -21.18 -2.29 -7.20
C LEU A 650 -20.50 -2.17 -5.84
N ARG A 651 -19.20 -1.86 -5.80
CA ARG A 651 -18.36 -1.87 -4.58
C ARG A 651 -17.94 -0.50 -4.09
N SER A 652 -17.42 0.34 -4.98
CA SER A 652 -16.80 1.61 -4.62
C SER A 652 -17.30 2.72 -5.53
N VAL A 653 -17.54 3.88 -4.94
CA VAL A 653 -17.77 5.14 -5.66
C VAL A 653 -16.83 6.16 -5.05
N THR A 654 -16.10 6.92 -5.88
CA THR A 654 -15.11 7.90 -5.41
C THR A 654 -15.12 9.12 -6.30
N LYS A 655 -14.94 10.31 -5.72
CA LYS A 655 -14.92 11.57 -6.48
C LYS A 655 -13.64 11.67 -7.28
N THR A 656 -13.76 11.99 -8.56
CA THR A 656 -12.60 12.19 -9.44
C THR A 656 -12.05 13.61 -9.31
N PRO A 657 -10.74 13.85 -9.56
CA PRO A 657 -10.14 15.19 -9.47
C PRO A 657 -10.79 16.23 -10.38
N ASP A 658 -11.33 15.80 -11.52
CA ASP A 658 -12.07 16.63 -12.48
C ASP A 658 -13.56 16.82 -12.12
N GLY A 659 -14.01 16.34 -10.94
CA GLY A 659 -15.31 16.66 -10.37
C GLY A 659 -16.46 15.73 -10.75
N GLY A 660 -16.18 14.57 -11.36
CA GLY A 660 -17.17 13.50 -11.51
C GLY A 660 -16.97 12.37 -10.50
N LEU A 661 -17.35 11.15 -10.88
CA LEU A 661 -17.24 9.96 -10.06
C LEU A 661 -16.59 8.81 -10.84
N TRP A 662 -15.78 8.00 -10.16
CA TRP A 662 -15.48 6.64 -10.58
C TRP A 662 -16.30 5.66 -9.77
N LEU A 663 -16.85 4.65 -10.44
CA LEU A 663 -17.66 3.59 -9.88
C LEU A 663 -17.08 2.23 -10.27
N THR A 664 -16.92 1.33 -9.31
CA THR A 664 -16.32 -0.01 -9.52
C THR A 664 -17.33 -1.12 -9.29
N SER A 665 -17.40 -2.11 -10.19
CA SER A 665 -18.21 -3.33 -10.01
C SER A 665 -17.45 -4.48 -9.33
N THR A 666 -18.16 -5.49 -8.81
CA THR A 666 -17.63 -6.59 -7.96
C THR A 666 -18.38 -7.93 -8.15
N ASN A 667 -18.53 -8.36 -9.40
CA ASN A 667 -19.33 -9.50 -9.83
C ASN A 667 -18.70 -10.86 -9.53
N ASN A 668 -17.38 -10.97 -9.63
CA ASN A 668 -16.64 -12.23 -9.40
C ASN A 668 -16.17 -12.39 -7.93
N ASP A 669 -16.82 -11.72 -6.97
CA ASP A 669 -16.59 -12.03 -5.56
C ASP A 669 -17.22 -13.40 -5.22
N MET A 670 -16.71 -14.09 -4.19
CA MET A 670 -17.19 -15.43 -3.79
C MET A 670 -18.71 -15.52 -3.49
N ASN A 671 -19.44 -14.41 -3.56
CA ASN A 671 -20.90 -14.31 -3.39
C ASN A 671 -21.65 -13.94 -4.70
N GLY A 672 -20.99 -13.91 -5.87
CA GLY A 672 -21.51 -13.28 -7.08
C GLY A 672 -21.33 -13.97 -8.45
N GLY A 673 -20.44 -14.95 -8.64
CA GLY A 673 -20.30 -15.60 -9.96
C GLY A 673 -19.12 -16.56 -10.15
N THR A 674 -19.16 -17.31 -11.25
CA THR A 674 -18.24 -18.41 -11.64
C THR A 674 -16.78 -17.95 -11.75
N PRO A 675 -15.79 -18.76 -11.33
CA PRO A 675 -14.36 -18.45 -11.53
C PRO A 675 -14.04 -18.19 -13.02
N SER A 676 -13.08 -17.30 -13.31
CA SER A 676 -12.38 -17.07 -14.61
C SER A 676 -12.93 -16.06 -15.64
N VAL A 677 -13.92 -15.21 -15.34
CA VAL A 677 -14.32 -14.09 -16.24
C VAL A 677 -14.00 -12.73 -15.62
N LEU A 678 -13.19 -11.90 -16.31
CA LEU A 678 -12.95 -10.49 -15.96
C LEU A 678 -14.20 -9.64 -16.27
N ASP A 679 -15.19 -9.72 -15.39
CA ASP A 679 -16.50 -9.06 -15.49
C ASP A 679 -16.62 -7.78 -14.65
N ASN A 680 -15.52 -7.31 -14.06
CA ASN A 680 -15.51 -6.06 -13.32
C ASN A 680 -14.93 -4.91 -14.14
N VAL A 681 -15.52 -3.74 -13.93
CA VAL A 681 -15.19 -2.53 -14.65
C VAL A 681 -15.15 -1.36 -13.67
N ILE A 682 -14.21 -0.45 -13.92
CA ILE A 682 -14.23 0.90 -13.39
C ILE A 682 -14.86 1.76 -14.46
N VAL A 683 -15.93 2.49 -14.12
CA VAL A 683 -16.61 3.42 -15.04
C VAL A 683 -16.52 4.84 -14.52
N ARG A 684 -16.47 5.79 -15.45
CA ARG A 684 -16.56 7.22 -15.18
C ARG A 684 -18.02 7.67 -15.32
N LEU A 685 -18.50 8.40 -14.33
CA LEU A 685 -19.80 9.07 -14.34
C LEU A 685 -19.62 10.57 -14.19
N LYS A 686 -20.24 11.38 -15.03
CA LYS A 686 -20.14 12.84 -15.03
C LYS A 686 -21.44 13.50 -14.60
N PHE A 687 -21.36 14.69 -14.05
CA PHE A 687 -22.55 15.51 -13.80
C PHE A 687 -22.84 16.35 -15.04
N PRO A 688 -24.12 16.60 -15.36
CA PRO A 688 -24.50 17.54 -16.41
C PRO A 688 -23.85 18.90 -16.16
N ALA A 689 -23.45 19.61 -17.23
CA ALA A 689 -23.04 21.00 -17.09
C ALA A 689 -24.22 21.81 -16.55
N ALA A 690 -23.97 22.69 -15.56
CA ALA A 690 -24.98 23.66 -15.15
C ALA A 690 -25.26 24.57 -16.35
N HIS A 691 -26.48 24.50 -16.89
CA HIS A 691 -26.96 25.38 -17.94
C HIS A 691 -27.19 26.80 -17.42
#